data_AF-A0A2N1HAE0-F1
#
_entry.id   AF-A0A2N1HAE0-F1
#
_cell.length_a   1.000
_cell.length_b   1.000
_cell.length_c   1.000
_cell.angle_alpha   90.00
_cell.angle_beta   90.00
_cell.angle_gamma   90.00
#
_symmetry.space_group_name_H-M   'P 1'
#
loop_
_entity.id
_entity.type
_entity.pdbx_description
1 polymer ?
#
loop_
_entity_poly.entity_id
_entity_poly.type
_entity_poly.pdbx_seq_one_letter_code
_entity_poly.pdbx_strand_id
1 'polypeptide(L)'
;MMSPINSIDYSLLNNDYWKAVIASGESNGDFRETSRWVAKTCGTGSVLDIGCGLGGLVSELLSLGINAVGVDVSSLAVEAANKRFPGRFSRGSAVSLPFAEGQFDTVVSTNCLEHLDPEDVPQALREMYRVSARYVFLQITTSAEAGEPSPLTTAKRDWWEAQCFEAGFRKHELYYQINPYEALNEDGRQIFVLLEKVPAEALRHYDLSVLVEERLLHTDMLREVGRRGDAHCIRYQKAAEFVRPGDRVLDVACGLGYGSYMLYAASQAQSVLGVDLSDFGIAYANAHYGRPGKVEFEVGDAQALSSIADNSIDFIAAFETIEHVPEPMEYLLQLKRVLKPGGRVMVCAPNNWADETGKDPNPHHLHVYTWDRLVEECGTHFLLEQGMLQTAGGAMKCHHSPRKWETVPVDRTPEQEAEWVLLLGMADPLEGVSVPYEETQWQLPDSPEFSVSAFARDYQNPWLIRGMVAQGQRARSASLLQSMQDRVLATAAPDSVDYGAALCGKVYIQSQAVDLPIERYQALLAEIRRFAAIANPSPHQLRWQVSLLFAGGELARIHGRFEDAIECFTACAGIDVLAYSPLLGNKIVDALHWLSDFAVASGDELAARAYLVRAVAEVQRLVSGTWLNISGDPRSPLPFGLAEAAQLLDKASRAAYRLSVLDSVALRPGMVYQESSGFFERQLAERDQKLDDVGDSVNSLLAALEEKDAACRVLVEQVNTLESRTHELAREVVAQDKHAQSLAQEVMRLDAHAQSLALEVIKQDAHAQSLAEEVMQQDASAQSLAQEVRTLDAHAQMLAEEVVKRDAEIVHLLTEANVDEGPISRDLLQEITKRDIEINRLLRLSNQGSLRSLWKRVLRGTVRRVGK
;
A
#
# COMPACT_ATOMS: atom_id res chain seq x y z
N MET A 1 30.65 27.92 23.93
CA MET A 1 30.70 28.59 22.61
C MET A 1 31.46 27.67 21.66
N MET A 2 30.74 26.82 20.94
CA MET A 2 31.23 26.16 19.72
C MET A 2 30.51 26.88 18.58
N SER A 3 31.25 27.38 17.59
CA SER A 3 30.66 28.02 16.40
C SER A 3 29.78 27.02 15.63
N PRO A 4 28.61 27.42 15.10
CA PRO A 4 27.85 26.54 14.23
C PRO A 4 28.58 26.38 12.89
N ILE A 5 28.75 25.12 12.51
CA ILE A 5 29.33 24.66 11.26
C ILE A 5 28.28 24.92 10.16
N ASN A 6 28.65 25.71 9.13
CA ASN A 6 27.96 25.93 7.84
C ASN A 6 26.43 26.12 7.83
N SER A 7 25.92 27.35 8.01
CA SER A 7 24.56 27.69 7.58
C SER A 7 24.50 27.90 6.06
N ILE A 8 23.69 27.14 5.34
CA ILE A 8 23.44 27.33 3.89
C ILE A 8 22.68 28.64 3.67
N ASP A 9 23.19 29.51 2.79
CA ASP A 9 22.47 30.72 2.37
C ASP A 9 21.53 30.41 1.19
N TYR A 10 20.30 30.00 1.49
CA TYR A 10 19.25 29.70 0.51
C TYR A 10 18.90 30.90 -0.40
N SER A 11 19.23 32.13 -0.01
CA SER A 11 18.92 33.32 -0.82
C SER A 11 19.81 33.45 -2.06
N LEU A 12 20.99 32.83 -2.05
CA LEU A 12 21.95 32.88 -3.16
C LEU A 12 21.75 31.76 -4.17
N LEU A 13 21.10 30.66 -3.78
CA LEU A 13 20.94 29.44 -4.60
C LEU A 13 19.96 29.63 -5.78
N ASN A 14 19.03 30.59 -5.72
CA ASN A 14 17.89 30.66 -6.65
C ASN A 14 17.82 31.92 -7.54
N ASN A 15 18.80 32.83 -7.47
CA ASN A 15 18.71 34.10 -8.21
C ASN A 15 18.74 33.93 -9.74
N ASP A 16 19.58 33.03 -10.25
CA ASP A 16 19.68 32.82 -11.70
C ASP A 16 18.49 32.03 -12.26
N TYR A 17 17.91 31.12 -11.49
CA TYR A 17 16.64 30.46 -11.80
C TYR A 17 15.51 31.47 -11.95
N TRP A 18 15.29 32.35 -10.97
CA TRP A 18 14.21 33.33 -11.04
C TRP A 18 14.39 34.36 -12.15
N LYS A 19 15.63 34.75 -12.49
CA LYS A 19 15.89 35.58 -13.67
C LYS A 19 15.42 34.91 -14.96
N ALA A 20 15.68 33.61 -15.11
CA ALA A 20 15.27 32.84 -16.29
C ALA A 20 13.73 32.72 -16.37
N VAL A 21 13.06 32.35 -15.28
CA VAL A 21 11.59 32.23 -15.22
C VAL A 21 10.90 33.56 -15.50
N ILE A 22 11.37 34.65 -14.90
CA ILE A 22 10.81 35.99 -15.14
C ILE A 22 11.00 36.41 -16.61
N ALA A 23 12.13 36.05 -17.22
CA ALA A 23 12.41 36.36 -18.63
C ALA A 23 11.59 35.52 -19.61
N SER A 24 11.30 34.25 -19.30
CA SER A 24 10.48 33.38 -20.15
C SER A 24 8.99 33.71 -20.06
N GLY A 25 8.53 34.24 -18.92
CA GLY A 25 7.10 34.49 -18.67
C GLY A 25 6.30 33.21 -18.46
N GLU A 26 6.96 32.07 -18.31
CA GLU A 26 6.33 30.78 -18.01
C GLU A 26 5.91 30.74 -16.53
N SER A 27 4.69 30.28 -16.27
CA SER A 27 4.19 30.08 -14.91
C SER A 27 4.69 28.75 -14.36
N ASN A 28 5.11 28.73 -13.09
CA ASN A 28 5.65 27.55 -12.39
C ASN A 28 4.60 26.48 -12.01
N GLY A 29 3.64 26.19 -12.88
CA GLY A 29 2.65 25.11 -12.69
C GLY A 29 1.19 25.57 -12.71
N ASP A 30 0.28 24.60 -12.87
CA ASP A 30 -1.16 24.78 -12.70
C ASP A 30 -1.54 24.53 -11.23
N PHE A 31 -1.88 25.60 -10.51
CA PHE A 31 -2.23 25.58 -9.09
C PHE A 31 -3.74 25.44 -8.84
N ARG A 32 -4.57 25.23 -9.88
CA ARG A 32 -6.03 25.14 -9.74
C ARG A 32 -6.45 23.94 -8.90
N GLU A 33 -5.77 22.82 -9.04
CA GLU A 33 -6.09 21.62 -8.26
C GLU A 33 -5.68 21.81 -6.80
N THR A 34 -4.43 22.22 -6.54
CA THR A 34 -3.92 22.49 -5.20
C THR A 34 -4.78 23.52 -4.45
N SER A 35 -5.12 24.64 -5.08
CA SER A 35 -5.97 25.67 -4.43
C SER A 35 -7.37 25.16 -4.08
N ARG A 36 -7.97 24.30 -4.92
CA ARG A 36 -9.24 23.63 -4.59
C ARG A 36 -9.09 22.66 -3.43
N TRP A 37 -8.00 21.91 -3.37
CA TRP A 37 -7.74 21.00 -2.26
C TRP A 37 -7.52 21.75 -0.95
N VAL A 38 -6.75 22.84 -0.96
CA VAL A 38 -6.58 23.75 0.18
C VAL A 38 -7.96 24.29 0.62
N ALA A 39 -8.76 24.82 -0.31
CA ALA A 39 -10.09 25.34 0.01
C ALA A 39 -11.03 24.28 0.59
N LYS A 40 -11.03 23.06 0.01
CA LYS A 40 -11.91 21.96 0.41
C LYS A 40 -11.54 21.36 1.77
N THR A 41 -10.25 21.31 2.09
CA THR A 41 -9.77 20.65 3.32
C THR A 41 -9.51 21.64 4.46
N CYS A 42 -8.91 22.78 4.15
CA CYS A 42 -8.46 23.76 5.15
C CYS A 42 -9.42 24.96 5.29
N GLY A 43 -10.38 25.13 4.37
CA GLY A 43 -11.39 26.19 4.38
C GLY A 43 -10.94 27.50 3.73
N THR A 44 -11.59 28.61 4.09
CA THR A 44 -11.42 29.94 3.46
C THR A 44 -10.74 30.98 4.36
N GLY A 45 -10.02 30.52 5.39
CA GLY A 45 -9.31 31.38 6.34
C GLY A 45 -8.13 32.14 5.72
N SER A 46 -7.35 32.78 6.58
CA SER A 46 -6.08 33.41 6.20
C SER A 46 -5.03 32.36 5.83
N VAL A 47 -4.38 32.53 4.68
CA VAL A 47 -3.41 31.56 4.15
C VAL A 47 -2.05 32.20 3.91
N LEU A 48 -0.99 31.52 4.36
CA LEU A 48 0.40 31.82 4.00
C LEU A 48 0.93 30.77 3.03
N ASP A 49 1.43 31.20 1.88
CA ASP A 49 2.18 30.37 0.93
C ASP A 49 3.69 30.54 1.14
N ILE A 50 4.39 29.48 1.56
CA ILE A 50 5.84 29.46 1.80
C ILE A 50 6.55 28.89 0.58
N GLY A 51 7.49 29.69 0.05
CA GLY A 51 8.10 29.42 -1.26
C GLY A 51 7.20 29.88 -2.40
N CYS A 52 6.52 31.02 -2.23
CA CYS A 52 5.44 31.43 -3.11
C CYS A 52 5.87 31.76 -4.55
N GLY A 53 7.18 31.92 -4.80
CA GLY A 53 7.72 32.27 -6.11
C GLY A 53 7.09 33.55 -6.66
N LEU A 54 6.57 33.47 -7.89
CA LEU A 54 5.87 34.59 -8.55
C LEU A 54 4.41 34.77 -8.09
N GLY A 55 3.96 34.02 -7.08
CA GLY A 55 2.63 34.16 -6.47
C GLY A 55 1.50 33.45 -7.21
N GLY A 56 1.80 32.36 -7.93
CA GLY A 56 0.82 31.59 -8.70
C GLY A 56 -0.30 31.00 -7.83
N LEU A 57 0.06 30.26 -6.78
CA LEU A 57 -0.89 29.68 -5.84
C LEU A 57 -1.69 30.77 -5.10
N VAL A 58 -1.02 31.82 -4.62
CA VAL A 58 -1.69 32.98 -4.00
C VAL A 58 -2.75 33.59 -4.94
N SER A 59 -2.46 33.71 -6.24
CA SER A 59 -3.44 34.18 -7.24
C SER A 59 -4.66 33.28 -7.34
N GLU A 60 -4.47 31.96 -7.39
CA GLU A 60 -5.58 31.01 -7.48
C GLU A 60 -6.42 31.01 -6.20
N LEU A 61 -5.79 31.04 -5.02
CA LEU A 61 -6.48 31.14 -3.72
C LEU A 61 -7.31 32.43 -3.63
N LEU A 62 -6.76 33.57 -4.07
CA LEU A 62 -7.50 34.84 -4.14
C LEU A 62 -8.72 34.75 -5.06
N SER A 63 -8.63 34.01 -6.17
CA SER A 63 -9.76 33.80 -7.10
C SER A 63 -10.91 33.02 -6.47
N LEU A 64 -10.61 32.19 -5.45
CA LEU A 64 -11.59 31.46 -4.63
C LEU A 64 -12.11 32.30 -3.44
N GLY A 65 -11.68 33.56 -3.31
CA GLY A 65 -12.04 34.44 -2.20
C GLY A 65 -11.24 34.23 -0.91
N ILE A 66 -10.16 33.46 -0.95
CA ILE A 66 -9.31 33.15 0.22
C ILE A 66 -8.28 34.26 0.42
N ASN A 67 -8.13 34.77 1.64
CA ASN A 67 -7.16 35.82 1.94
C ASN A 67 -5.73 35.24 2.04
N ALA A 68 -5.06 35.13 0.90
CA ALA A 68 -3.72 34.58 0.80
C ALA A 68 -2.62 35.67 0.72
N VAL A 69 -1.47 35.37 1.32
CA VAL A 69 -0.20 36.10 1.21
C VAL A 69 0.93 35.11 0.96
N GLY A 70 2.05 35.57 0.42
CA GLY A 70 3.20 34.72 0.10
C GLY A 70 4.49 35.20 0.76
N VAL A 71 5.37 34.25 1.04
CA VAL A 71 6.75 34.50 1.46
C VAL A 71 7.72 33.71 0.61
N ASP A 72 8.79 34.37 0.16
CA ASP A 72 9.87 33.73 -0.59
C ASP A 72 11.23 34.32 -0.18
N VAL A 73 12.28 33.50 -0.28
CA VAL A 73 13.65 33.92 0.05
C VAL A 73 14.24 34.85 -1.02
N SER A 74 13.76 34.72 -2.27
CA SER A 74 14.19 35.48 -3.44
C SER A 74 13.54 36.86 -3.50
N SER A 75 14.35 37.92 -3.41
CA SER A 75 13.86 39.29 -3.60
C SER A 75 13.31 39.51 -5.01
N LEU A 76 13.89 38.87 -6.03
CA LEU A 76 13.43 38.99 -7.42
C LEU A 76 12.01 38.44 -7.60
N ALA A 77 11.72 37.28 -7.01
CA ALA A 77 10.41 36.65 -7.08
C ALA A 77 9.36 37.50 -6.35
N VAL A 78 9.66 37.95 -5.13
CA VAL A 78 8.80 38.81 -4.32
C VAL A 78 8.50 40.14 -5.00
N GLU A 79 9.50 40.80 -5.59
CA GLU A 79 9.31 42.06 -6.33
C GLU A 79 8.44 41.85 -7.58
N ALA A 80 8.66 40.78 -8.33
CA ALA A 80 7.83 40.44 -9.50
C ALA A 80 6.38 40.12 -9.10
N ALA A 81 6.18 39.33 -8.06
CA ALA A 81 4.85 38.98 -7.54
C ALA A 81 4.10 40.23 -7.05
N ASN A 82 4.77 41.13 -6.32
CA ASN A 82 4.18 42.39 -5.84
C ASN A 82 3.82 43.37 -6.97
N LYS A 83 4.42 43.26 -8.17
CA LYS A 83 3.94 44.05 -9.33
C LYS A 83 2.54 43.62 -9.76
N ARG A 84 2.19 42.35 -9.58
CA ARG A 84 0.88 41.78 -9.93
C ARG A 84 -0.13 41.93 -8.80
N PHE A 85 0.26 41.63 -7.56
CA PHE A 85 -0.57 41.85 -6.36
C PHE A 85 0.20 42.63 -5.29
N PRO A 86 0.14 43.98 -5.32
CA PRO A 86 0.91 44.82 -4.41
C PRO A 86 0.61 44.56 -2.93
N GLY A 87 1.67 44.39 -2.14
CA GLY A 87 1.61 44.30 -0.67
C GLY A 87 1.25 42.92 -0.12
N ARG A 88 1.18 41.89 -0.97
CA ARG A 88 0.84 40.51 -0.55
C ARG A 88 2.03 39.57 -0.42
N PHE A 89 3.22 39.99 -0.86
CA PHE A 89 4.42 39.14 -0.83
C PHE A 89 5.53 39.77 0.00
N SER A 90 6.13 38.98 0.87
CA SER A 90 7.22 39.39 1.76
C SER A 90 8.47 38.55 1.54
N ARG A 91 9.65 39.14 1.76
CA ARG A 91 10.90 38.38 1.76
C ARG A 91 11.09 37.69 3.10
N GLY A 92 11.39 36.40 3.10
CA GLY A 92 11.63 35.61 4.32
C GLY A 92 12.16 34.21 4.03
N SER A 93 12.73 33.56 5.05
CA SER A 93 13.24 32.18 4.94
C SER A 93 12.30 31.22 5.65
N ALA A 94 12.10 30.02 5.11
CA ALA A 94 11.25 28.99 5.71
C ALA A 94 11.71 28.59 7.13
N VAL A 95 13.02 28.67 7.40
CA VAL A 95 13.61 28.37 8.73
C VAL A 95 13.56 29.54 9.72
N SER A 96 13.09 30.72 9.29
CA SER A 96 12.93 31.92 10.11
C SER A 96 11.89 32.87 9.47
N LEU A 97 10.61 32.58 9.72
CA LEU A 97 9.48 33.27 9.09
C LEU A 97 9.21 34.63 9.77
N PRO A 98 9.03 35.73 9.01
CA PRO A 98 8.84 37.09 9.55
C PRO A 98 7.39 37.36 9.96
N PHE A 99 6.72 36.38 10.56
CA PHE A 99 5.30 36.43 10.92
C PHE A 99 5.10 36.12 12.41
N ALA A 100 3.98 36.56 12.97
CA ALA A 100 3.63 36.29 14.36
C ALA A 100 3.17 34.83 14.57
N GLU A 101 3.15 34.40 15.82
CA GLU A 101 2.57 33.10 16.19
C GLU A 101 1.08 33.06 15.87
N GLY A 102 0.60 31.96 15.29
CA GLY A 102 -0.81 31.73 14.96
C GLY A 102 -1.41 32.78 14.00
N GLN A 103 -0.58 33.47 13.21
CA GLN A 103 -1.02 34.54 12.34
C GLN A 103 -1.92 34.06 11.18
N PHE A 104 -1.74 32.80 10.74
CA PHE A 104 -2.45 32.26 9.58
C PHE A 104 -3.26 31.02 9.95
N ASP A 105 -4.52 30.96 9.55
CA ASP A 105 -5.36 29.78 9.74
C ASP A 105 -4.75 28.54 9.06
N THR A 106 -4.16 28.74 7.88
CA THR A 106 -3.50 27.69 7.10
C THR A 106 -2.16 28.16 6.55
N VAL A 107 -1.16 27.28 6.62
CA VAL A 107 0.12 27.45 5.93
C VAL A 107 0.21 26.44 4.81
N VAL A 108 0.58 26.87 3.62
CA VAL A 108 0.77 26.00 2.46
C VAL A 108 2.21 26.11 2.01
N SER A 109 2.79 25.00 1.57
CA SER A 109 4.07 25.02 0.87
C SER A 109 4.05 23.98 -0.23
N THR A 110 4.33 24.43 -1.45
CA THR A 110 4.34 23.56 -2.64
C THR A 110 5.68 23.64 -3.33
N ASN A 111 6.30 22.49 -3.54
CA ASN A 111 7.56 22.34 -4.25
C ASN A 111 8.66 23.29 -3.75
N CYS A 112 8.84 23.32 -2.42
CA CYS A 112 9.74 24.25 -1.74
C CYS A 112 10.60 23.54 -0.69
N LEU A 113 9.99 22.75 0.20
CA LEU A 113 10.70 22.15 1.34
C LEU A 113 11.72 21.09 0.94
N GLU A 114 11.53 20.42 -0.19
CA GLU A 114 12.50 19.49 -0.75
C GLU A 114 13.82 20.15 -1.17
N HIS A 115 13.85 21.48 -1.28
CA HIS A 115 15.05 22.27 -1.54
C HIS A 115 15.80 22.71 -0.28
N LEU A 116 15.33 22.31 0.91
CA LEU A 116 16.07 22.46 2.16
C LEU A 116 16.99 21.26 2.38
N ASP A 117 18.12 21.51 3.03
CA ASP A 117 18.94 20.44 3.60
C ASP A 117 18.11 19.64 4.61
N PRO A 118 18.21 18.30 4.63
CA PRO A 118 17.49 17.48 5.60
C PRO A 118 17.64 17.93 7.06
N GLU A 119 18.77 18.52 7.45
CA GLU A 119 19.00 19.03 8.82
C GLU A 119 18.21 20.31 9.14
N ASP A 120 17.82 21.08 8.13
CA ASP A 120 17.07 22.34 8.25
C ASP A 120 15.54 22.13 8.24
N VAL A 121 15.06 21.01 7.70
CA VAL A 121 13.63 20.67 7.62
C VAL A 121 12.93 20.74 8.99
N PRO A 122 13.47 20.16 10.09
CA PRO A 122 12.85 20.29 11.41
C PRO A 122 12.63 21.73 11.86
N GLN A 123 13.57 22.63 11.54
CA GLN A 123 13.45 24.04 11.91
C GLN A 123 12.37 24.75 11.08
N ALA A 124 12.28 24.46 9.78
CA ALA A 124 11.21 24.99 8.94
C ALA A 124 9.83 24.54 9.42
N LEU A 125 9.67 23.26 9.76
CA LEU A 125 8.41 22.72 10.29
C LEU A 125 8.04 23.34 11.64
N ARG A 126 9.01 23.62 12.53
CA ARG A 126 8.76 24.39 13.77
C ARG A 126 8.27 25.80 13.51
N GLU A 127 8.83 26.49 12.52
CA GLU A 127 8.34 27.81 12.11
C GLU A 127 6.93 27.75 11.52
N MET A 128 6.62 26.73 10.72
CA MET A 128 5.26 26.47 10.24
C MET A 128 4.29 26.20 11.38
N TYR A 129 4.68 25.40 12.39
CA TYR A 129 3.88 25.16 13.59
C TYR A 129 3.63 26.48 14.32
N ARG A 130 4.66 27.31 14.47
CA ARG A 130 4.55 28.61 15.15
C ARG A 130 3.56 29.53 14.44
N VAL A 131 3.68 29.73 13.13
CA VAL A 131 2.86 30.73 12.41
C VAL A 131 1.46 30.23 12.03
N SER A 132 1.23 28.91 11.95
CA SER A 132 -0.09 28.33 11.71
C SER A 132 -0.96 28.38 12.97
N ALA A 133 -2.24 28.69 12.81
CA ALA A 133 -3.25 28.57 13.85
C ALA A 133 -3.88 27.18 13.83
N ARG A 134 -4.05 26.57 12.65
CA ARG A 134 -4.74 25.27 12.54
C ARG A 134 -4.12 24.29 11.56
N TYR A 135 -3.96 24.65 10.29
CA TYR A 135 -3.64 23.66 9.25
C TYR A 135 -2.31 23.93 8.55
N VAL A 136 -1.68 22.84 8.08
CA VAL A 136 -0.56 22.90 7.15
C VAL A 136 -0.82 21.96 5.97
N PHE A 137 -0.61 22.46 4.74
CA PHE A 137 -0.74 21.70 3.51
C PHE A 137 0.61 21.66 2.80
N LEU A 138 1.18 20.46 2.65
CA LEU A 138 2.45 20.27 1.96
C LEU A 138 2.26 19.47 0.67
N GLN A 139 2.81 19.98 -0.43
CA GLN A 139 3.02 19.24 -1.67
C GLN A 139 4.53 19.19 -1.91
N ILE A 140 5.09 17.98 -1.94
CA ILE A 140 6.54 17.76 -1.92
C ILE A 140 6.95 16.89 -3.10
N THR A 141 7.97 17.31 -3.83
CA THR A 141 8.59 16.51 -4.89
C THR A 141 9.63 15.56 -4.29
N THR A 142 9.45 14.26 -4.49
CA THR A 142 10.32 13.20 -3.94
C THR A 142 11.43 12.78 -4.90
N SER A 143 11.31 13.09 -6.20
CA SER A 143 12.27 12.70 -7.25
C SER A 143 12.33 13.73 -8.40
N ALA A 144 13.52 13.94 -8.96
CA ALA A 144 13.74 14.82 -10.12
C ALA A 144 13.60 14.12 -11.47
N GLU A 145 13.16 14.84 -12.50
CA GLU A 145 13.22 14.38 -13.89
C GLU A 145 14.56 14.69 -14.56
N ALA A 146 14.79 14.05 -15.72
CA ALA A 146 16.01 14.26 -16.50
C ALA A 146 16.13 15.73 -16.96
N GLY A 147 17.11 16.45 -16.43
CA GLY A 147 17.37 17.86 -16.75
C GLY A 147 16.90 18.84 -15.68
N GLU A 148 16.20 18.39 -14.64
CA GLU A 148 15.85 19.21 -13.48
C GLU A 148 16.93 19.16 -12.39
N PRO A 149 17.13 20.24 -11.61
CA PRO A 149 17.95 20.19 -10.41
C PRO A 149 17.36 19.19 -9.41
N SER A 150 18.19 18.28 -8.89
CA SER A 150 17.75 17.35 -7.86
C SER A 150 17.39 18.09 -6.56
N PRO A 151 16.27 17.73 -5.90
CA PRO A 151 15.99 18.20 -4.55
C PRO A 151 17.14 17.85 -3.59
N LEU A 152 17.36 18.69 -2.58
CA LEU A 152 18.32 18.40 -1.52
C LEU A 152 17.81 17.29 -0.59
N THR A 153 16.50 17.23 -0.40
CA THR A 153 15.81 16.19 0.38
C THR A 153 14.95 15.33 -0.54
N THR A 154 15.34 14.08 -0.79
CA THR A 154 14.63 13.10 -1.63
C THR A 154 13.90 12.01 -0.82
N ALA A 155 13.56 12.32 0.43
CA ALA A 155 12.94 11.39 1.35
C ALA A 155 11.49 11.05 0.97
N LYS A 156 11.07 9.83 1.34
CA LYS A 156 9.72 9.29 1.12
C LYS A 156 8.70 9.84 2.12
N ARG A 157 7.41 9.57 1.88
CA ARG A 157 6.29 10.11 2.68
C ARG A 157 6.43 9.81 4.17
N ASP A 158 6.77 8.59 4.55
CA ASP A 158 6.88 8.21 5.96
C ASP A 158 7.91 9.05 6.72
N TRP A 159 9.00 9.46 6.07
CA TRP A 159 9.99 10.37 6.67
C TRP A 159 9.39 11.77 6.88
N TRP A 160 8.73 12.32 5.87
CA TRP A 160 8.08 13.63 5.97
C TRP A 160 6.98 13.65 7.04
N GLU A 161 6.13 12.62 7.09
CA GLU A 161 5.12 12.45 8.14
C GLU A 161 5.77 12.43 9.53
N ALA A 162 6.84 11.65 9.72
CA ALA A 162 7.56 11.58 10.99
C ALA A 162 8.11 12.95 11.42
N GLN A 163 8.75 13.68 10.51
CA GLN A 163 9.27 15.03 10.79
C GLN A 163 8.15 16.02 11.14
N CYS A 164 6.99 15.90 10.50
CA CYS A 164 5.83 16.73 10.82
C CYS A 164 5.28 16.40 12.22
N PHE A 165 5.21 15.12 12.59
CA PHE A 165 4.72 14.73 13.91
C PHE A 165 5.66 15.17 15.03
N GLU A 166 6.98 15.07 14.81
CA GLU A 166 8.01 15.61 15.72
C GLU A 166 7.89 17.12 15.90
N ALA A 167 7.48 17.86 14.87
CA ALA A 167 7.22 19.30 14.95
C ALA A 167 5.90 19.67 15.66
N GLY A 168 5.10 18.69 16.09
CA GLY A 168 3.85 18.89 16.82
C GLY A 168 2.58 18.83 15.96
N PHE A 169 2.65 18.28 14.75
CA PHE A 169 1.48 18.06 13.91
C PHE A 169 0.89 16.65 14.05
N ARG A 170 -0.30 16.47 13.49
CA ARG A 170 -0.94 15.19 13.18
C ARG A 170 -1.46 15.21 11.75
N LYS A 171 -1.75 14.06 11.15
CA LYS A 171 -2.51 13.96 9.89
C LYS A 171 -3.82 14.72 10.03
N HIS A 172 -4.16 15.49 9.00
CA HIS A 172 -5.45 16.16 8.90
C HIS A 172 -6.59 15.14 8.94
N GLU A 173 -7.74 15.49 9.52
CA GLU A 173 -8.93 14.64 9.58
C GLU A 173 -9.42 14.13 8.20
N LEU A 174 -9.14 14.89 7.14
CA LEU A 174 -9.50 14.59 5.75
C LEU A 174 -8.31 14.10 4.90
N TYR A 175 -7.22 13.66 5.52
CA TYR A 175 -5.98 13.23 4.84
C TYR A 175 -6.24 12.24 3.69
N TYR A 176 -7.09 11.26 3.94
CA TYR A 176 -7.38 10.16 3.02
C TYR A 176 -8.33 10.52 1.87
N GLN A 177 -8.86 11.76 1.83
CA GLN A 177 -9.57 12.27 0.65
C GLN A 177 -8.63 12.68 -0.48
N ILE A 178 -7.41 13.12 -0.14
CA ILE A 178 -6.35 13.49 -1.09
C ILE A 178 -5.41 12.32 -1.34
N ASN A 179 -5.20 11.50 -0.31
CA ASN A 179 -4.37 10.30 -0.37
C ASN A 179 -5.23 9.03 -0.24
N PRO A 180 -5.92 8.57 -1.32
CA PRO A 180 -6.69 7.34 -1.29
C PRO A 180 -5.87 6.15 -0.79
N TYR A 181 -6.51 5.24 -0.06
CA TYR A 181 -5.84 4.16 0.65
C TYR A 181 -4.96 3.26 -0.23
N GLU A 182 -5.46 2.88 -1.40
CA GLU A 182 -4.72 2.08 -2.38
C GLU A 182 -3.57 2.86 -3.04
N ALA A 183 -3.70 4.19 -3.17
CA ALA A 183 -2.65 5.03 -3.72
C ALA A 183 -1.42 5.11 -2.79
N LEU A 184 -1.60 4.84 -1.49
CA LEU A 184 -0.51 4.82 -0.50
C LEU A 184 0.45 3.62 -0.65
N ASN A 185 0.16 2.69 -1.57
CA ASN A 185 1.06 1.57 -1.88
C ASN A 185 2.40 2.04 -2.47
N GLU A 186 2.40 3.16 -3.19
CA GLU A 186 3.58 3.72 -3.83
C GLU A 186 3.64 5.23 -3.60
N ASP A 187 4.84 5.74 -3.32
CA ASP A 187 5.07 7.18 -3.29
C ASP A 187 5.37 7.65 -4.71
N GLY A 188 4.44 8.39 -5.30
CA GLY A 188 4.66 9.03 -6.59
C GLY A 188 5.70 10.15 -6.53
N ARG A 189 5.98 10.77 -7.69
CA ARG A 189 6.89 11.93 -7.81
C ARG A 189 6.48 13.08 -6.88
N GLN A 190 5.18 13.28 -6.72
CA GLN A 190 4.61 14.25 -5.80
C GLN A 190 3.84 13.52 -4.71
N ILE A 191 4.10 13.92 -3.46
CA ILE A 191 3.34 13.46 -2.30
C ILE A 191 2.63 14.65 -1.65
N PHE A 192 1.50 14.36 -1.00
CA PHE A 192 0.71 15.33 -0.26
C PHE A 192 0.71 14.97 1.22
N VAL A 193 1.18 15.89 2.06
CA VAL A 193 1.15 15.74 3.52
C VAL A 193 0.25 16.83 4.09
N LEU A 194 -0.97 16.43 4.44
CA LEU A 194 -1.96 17.30 5.06
C LEU A 194 -1.93 17.18 6.58
N LEU A 195 -1.90 18.30 7.26
CA LEU A 195 -1.62 18.35 8.68
C LEU A 195 -2.58 19.25 9.43
N GLU A 196 -2.89 18.85 10.65
CA GLU A 196 -3.49 19.71 11.68
C GLU A 196 -2.49 19.93 12.82
N LYS A 197 -2.44 21.16 13.30
CA LYS A 197 -1.66 21.58 14.46
C LYS A 197 -2.24 20.95 15.73
N VAL A 198 -1.44 20.17 16.46
CA VAL A 198 -1.86 19.67 17.77
C VAL A 198 -1.85 20.83 18.78
N PRO A 199 -2.90 20.99 19.61
CA PRO A 199 -2.94 22.07 20.59
C PRO A 199 -1.73 22.03 21.53
N ALA A 200 -1.10 23.18 21.75
CA ALA A 200 0.10 23.28 22.57
C ALA A 200 -0.10 22.80 24.01
N GLU A 201 -1.30 22.98 24.58
CA GLU A 201 -1.62 22.46 25.90
C GLU A 201 -1.68 20.93 25.92
N ALA A 202 -2.22 20.29 24.87
CA ALA A 202 -2.26 18.84 24.77
C ALA A 202 -0.84 18.26 24.66
N LEU A 203 0.03 18.87 23.85
CA LEU A 203 1.43 18.46 23.70
C LEU A 203 2.26 18.56 24.99
N ARG A 204 1.88 19.40 25.96
CA ARG A 204 2.60 19.47 27.26
C ARG A 204 2.43 18.22 28.10
N HIS A 205 1.31 17.54 27.94
CA HIS A 205 0.95 16.35 28.73
C HIS A 205 1.05 15.05 27.90
N TYR A 206 0.92 15.15 26.58
CA TYR A 206 0.81 14.02 25.67
C TYR A 206 1.67 14.21 24.40
N ASP A 207 2.97 14.39 24.61
CA ASP A 207 3.93 14.40 23.50
C ASP A 207 4.09 13.00 22.87
N LEU A 208 4.96 12.87 21.86
CA LEU A 208 5.18 11.59 21.19
C LEU A 208 5.80 10.53 22.11
N SER A 209 6.55 10.92 23.16
CA SER A 209 7.18 9.95 24.05
C SER A 209 6.15 9.19 24.87
N VAL A 210 5.08 9.87 25.31
CA VAL A 210 3.94 9.24 25.97
C VAL A 210 3.25 8.22 25.05
N LEU A 211 3.06 8.55 23.78
CA LEU A 211 2.49 7.61 22.80
C LEU A 211 3.40 6.41 22.53
N VAL A 212 4.72 6.57 22.62
CA VAL A 212 5.67 5.46 22.47
C VAL A 212 5.63 4.53 23.70
N GLU A 213 5.53 5.08 24.90
CA GLU A 213 5.40 4.32 26.15
C GLU A 213 4.10 3.50 26.18
N GLU A 214 3.00 4.09 25.72
CA GLU A 214 1.67 3.47 25.69
C GLU A 214 1.39 2.65 24.41
N ARG A 215 2.30 2.63 23.44
CA ARG A 215 2.08 2.13 22.05
C ARG A 215 1.54 0.70 21.93
N LEU A 216 1.78 -0.13 22.95
CA LEU A 216 1.30 -1.51 23.03
C LEU A 216 -0.19 -1.60 23.33
N LEU A 217 -0.75 -0.61 24.04
CA LEU A 217 -2.15 -0.52 24.42
C LEU A 217 -2.90 0.53 23.60
N HIS A 218 -2.32 1.72 23.43
CA HIS A 218 -2.97 2.88 22.82
C HIS A 218 -1.99 3.70 21.98
N THR A 219 -2.37 4.06 20.75
CA THR A 219 -1.66 5.09 19.96
C THR A 219 -2.65 5.94 19.18
N ASP A 220 -2.26 7.17 18.87
CA ASP A 220 -3.05 8.09 18.06
C ASP A 220 -2.67 7.88 16.59
N MET A 221 -3.57 7.25 15.82
CA MET A 221 -3.26 6.84 14.44
C MET A 221 -3.12 8.02 13.48
N LEU A 222 -3.55 9.23 13.85
CA LEU A 222 -3.24 10.44 13.09
C LEU A 222 -1.80 10.92 13.33
N ARG A 223 -1.10 10.38 14.34
CA ARG A 223 0.31 10.66 14.66
C ARG A 223 1.20 9.41 14.46
N GLU A 224 0.69 8.39 13.78
CA GLU A 224 1.40 7.16 13.45
C GLU A 224 1.70 7.11 11.95
N VAL A 225 2.96 6.80 11.61
CA VAL A 225 3.41 6.63 10.22
C VAL A 225 3.10 5.23 9.70
N GLY A 226 2.90 5.12 8.39
CA GLY A 226 2.85 3.85 7.68
C GLY A 226 1.55 3.05 7.81
N ARG A 227 1.63 1.77 7.41
CA ARG A 227 0.48 0.90 7.10
C ARG A 227 -0.52 0.74 8.24
N ARG A 228 -0.05 0.66 9.48
CA ARG A 228 -0.93 0.50 10.66
C ARG A 228 -1.83 1.71 10.81
N GLY A 229 -1.25 2.91 10.94
CA GLY A 229 -2.02 4.15 11.06
C GLY A 229 -3.03 4.34 9.92
N ASP A 230 -2.58 4.08 8.69
CA ASP A 230 -3.43 4.19 7.50
C ASP A 230 -4.61 3.23 7.51
N ALA A 231 -4.40 1.98 7.93
CA ALA A 231 -5.44 0.96 7.99
C ALA A 231 -6.53 1.30 9.02
N HIS A 232 -6.17 1.83 10.19
CA HIS A 232 -7.18 2.27 11.15
C HIS A 232 -7.96 3.49 10.65
N CYS A 233 -7.27 4.52 10.16
CA CYS A 233 -7.90 5.76 9.73
C CYS A 233 -8.84 5.56 8.53
N ILE A 234 -8.52 4.69 7.57
CA ILE A 234 -9.40 4.45 6.42
C ILE A 234 -10.73 3.80 6.84
N ARG A 235 -10.78 2.99 7.90
CA ARG A 235 -12.06 2.42 8.39
C ARG A 235 -13.01 3.51 8.85
N TYR A 236 -12.51 4.51 9.59
CA TYR A 236 -13.31 5.67 9.99
C TYR A 236 -13.71 6.55 8.82
N GLN A 237 -12.81 6.79 7.87
CA GLN A 237 -13.13 7.51 6.63
C GLN A 237 -14.23 6.79 5.83
N LYS A 238 -14.21 5.46 5.79
CA LYS A 238 -15.22 4.63 5.12
C LYS A 238 -16.55 4.59 5.87
N ALA A 239 -16.53 4.51 7.21
CA ALA A 239 -17.74 4.64 8.01
C ALA A 239 -18.42 6.00 7.84
N ALA A 240 -17.65 7.09 7.73
CA ALA A 240 -18.18 8.43 7.49
C ALA A 240 -19.04 8.52 6.21
N GLU A 241 -18.78 7.68 5.19
CA GLU A 241 -19.60 7.60 3.96
C GLU A 241 -21.02 7.05 4.18
N PHE A 242 -21.30 6.48 5.36
CA PHE A 242 -22.60 5.91 5.75
C PHE A 242 -23.31 6.68 6.86
N VAL A 243 -22.63 7.65 7.48
CA VAL A 243 -23.23 8.61 8.43
C VAL A 243 -24.11 9.57 7.64
N ARG A 244 -25.40 9.61 7.97
CA ARG A 244 -26.36 10.49 7.29
C ARG A 244 -26.29 11.90 7.91
N PRO A 245 -26.68 12.94 7.16
CA PRO A 245 -26.73 14.30 7.73
C PRO A 245 -27.64 14.38 8.95
N GLY A 246 -27.14 14.98 10.03
CA GLY A 246 -27.85 15.11 11.30
C GLY A 246 -27.84 13.85 12.17
N ASP A 247 -27.08 12.81 11.81
CA ASP A 247 -26.98 11.61 12.65
C ASP A 247 -26.21 11.90 13.95
N ARG A 248 -26.69 11.32 15.05
CA ARG A 248 -25.94 11.20 16.31
C ARG A 248 -25.13 9.92 16.25
N VAL A 249 -23.81 10.06 16.34
CA VAL A 249 -22.88 8.95 16.15
C VAL A 249 -22.28 8.51 17.48
N LEU A 250 -22.16 7.19 17.65
CA LEU A 250 -21.42 6.57 18.75
C LEU A 250 -20.20 5.84 18.18
N ASP A 251 -19.03 6.11 18.74
CA ASP A 251 -17.80 5.38 18.49
C ASP A 251 -17.49 4.54 19.74
N VAL A 252 -17.75 3.23 19.65
CA VAL A 252 -17.60 2.31 20.79
C VAL A 252 -16.20 1.71 20.79
N ALA A 253 -15.53 1.77 21.96
CA ALA A 253 -14.11 1.54 22.12
C ALA A 253 -13.26 2.53 21.29
N CYS A 254 -13.53 3.83 21.48
CA CYS A 254 -12.94 4.91 20.69
C CYS A 254 -11.42 5.11 20.91
N GLY A 255 -10.81 4.43 21.90
CA GLY A 255 -9.41 4.56 22.26
C GLY A 255 -9.01 6.00 22.56
N LEU A 256 -8.06 6.53 21.79
CA LEU A 256 -7.56 7.90 21.93
C LEU A 256 -8.40 8.96 21.18
N GLY A 257 -9.54 8.58 20.59
CA GLY A 257 -10.55 9.49 20.05
C GLY A 257 -10.30 10.07 18.65
N TYR A 258 -9.21 9.68 17.98
CA TYR A 258 -8.90 10.16 16.62
C TYR A 258 -9.98 9.74 15.60
N GLY A 259 -10.53 8.53 15.75
CA GLY A 259 -11.58 7.99 14.88
C GLY A 259 -12.89 8.77 15.02
N SER A 260 -13.30 9.04 16.25
CA SER A 260 -14.47 9.89 16.56
C SER A 260 -14.35 11.28 15.93
N TYR A 261 -13.16 11.89 16.00
CA TYR A 261 -12.89 13.19 15.39
C TYR A 261 -12.99 13.13 13.86
N MET A 262 -12.43 12.08 13.24
CA MET A 262 -12.55 11.85 11.79
C MET A 262 -14.00 11.65 11.36
N LEU A 263 -14.79 10.85 12.08
CA LEU A 263 -16.20 10.62 11.77
C LEU A 263 -16.98 11.94 11.75
N TYR A 264 -16.75 12.82 12.71
CA TYR A 264 -17.39 14.14 12.75
C TYR A 264 -16.99 14.99 11.54
N ALA A 265 -15.68 15.10 11.27
CA ALA A 265 -15.19 16.04 10.28
C ALA A 265 -15.36 15.56 8.82
N ALA A 266 -15.37 14.25 8.59
CA ALA A 266 -15.57 13.64 7.27
C ALA A 266 -17.04 13.40 6.91
N SER A 267 -17.99 13.77 7.79
CA SER A 267 -19.43 13.58 7.57
C SER A 267 -20.24 14.85 7.90
N GLN A 268 -21.57 14.71 7.89
CA GLN A 268 -22.52 15.75 8.34
C GLN A 268 -23.20 15.34 9.65
N ALA A 269 -22.50 14.59 10.51
CA ALA A 269 -22.99 14.21 11.83
C ALA A 269 -23.39 15.44 12.65
N GLN A 270 -24.47 15.31 13.43
CA GLN A 270 -24.84 16.32 14.41
C GLN A 270 -23.81 16.38 15.54
N SER A 271 -23.42 15.19 16.02
CA SER A 271 -22.46 14.97 17.09
C SER A 271 -21.87 13.55 17.04
N VAL A 272 -20.69 13.38 17.62
CA VAL A 272 -20.04 12.08 17.86
C VAL A 272 -19.75 11.95 19.35
N LEU A 273 -20.14 10.83 19.95
CA LEU A 273 -19.75 10.43 21.30
C LEU A 273 -18.79 9.24 21.21
N GLY A 274 -17.59 9.37 21.75
CA GLY A 274 -16.66 8.27 21.92
C GLY A 274 -16.75 7.66 23.31
N VAL A 275 -16.82 6.34 23.41
CA VAL A 275 -16.82 5.61 24.68
C VAL A 275 -15.67 4.63 24.72
N ASP A 276 -14.89 4.62 25.78
CA ASP A 276 -13.80 3.65 25.99
C ASP A 276 -13.66 3.31 27.48
N LEU A 277 -13.11 2.13 27.80
CA LEU A 277 -12.87 1.70 29.17
C LEU A 277 -11.65 2.40 29.80
N SER A 278 -10.73 2.93 28.98
CA SER A 278 -9.47 3.53 29.40
C SER A 278 -9.64 4.98 29.88
N ASP A 279 -9.51 5.22 31.18
CA ASP A 279 -9.46 6.59 31.76
C ASP A 279 -8.38 7.45 31.09
N PHE A 280 -7.21 6.87 30.83
CA PHE A 280 -6.11 7.54 30.14
C PHE A 280 -6.52 7.91 28.70
N GLY A 281 -7.12 6.97 27.97
CA GLY A 281 -7.53 7.19 26.59
C GLY A 281 -8.55 8.32 26.46
N ILE A 282 -9.54 8.34 27.35
CA ILE A 282 -10.56 9.41 27.40
C ILE A 282 -9.97 10.75 27.83
N ALA A 283 -9.00 10.79 28.75
CA ALA A 283 -8.30 12.02 29.10
C ALA A 283 -7.51 12.60 27.91
N TYR A 284 -6.77 11.74 27.18
CA TYR A 284 -6.08 12.11 25.94
C TYR A 284 -7.08 12.63 24.89
N ALA A 285 -8.15 11.87 24.63
CA ALA A 285 -9.16 12.20 23.63
C ALA A 285 -9.80 13.57 23.90
N ASN A 286 -10.17 13.85 25.15
CA ASN A 286 -10.71 15.14 25.55
C ASN A 286 -9.71 16.29 25.33
N ALA A 287 -8.42 16.08 25.64
CA ALA A 287 -7.39 17.10 25.45
C ALA A 287 -7.09 17.38 23.96
N HIS A 288 -7.18 16.37 23.09
CA HIS A 288 -6.79 16.46 21.68
C HIS A 288 -7.93 16.74 20.70
N TYR A 289 -9.12 16.23 20.99
CA TYR A 289 -10.23 16.10 20.04
C TYR A 289 -11.57 16.64 20.57
N GLY A 290 -11.66 16.94 21.87
CA GLY A 290 -12.89 17.45 22.48
C GLY A 290 -13.41 18.72 21.79
N ARG A 291 -14.69 18.69 21.43
CA ARG A 291 -15.46 19.82 20.88
C ARG A 291 -16.84 19.82 21.55
N PRO A 292 -17.07 20.68 22.56
CA PRO A 292 -18.32 20.67 23.33
C PRO A 292 -19.58 20.67 22.45
N GLY A 293 -20.49 19.73 22.70
CA GLY A 293 -21.73 19.52 21.95
C GLY A 293 -21.55 18.94 20.53
N LYS A 294 -20.33 18.59 20.12
CA LYS A 294 -19.99 18.09 18.77
C LYS A 294 -19.18 16.80 18.79
N VAL A 295 -18.09 16.75 19.55
CA VAL A 295 -17.24 15.56 19.72
C VAL A 295 -16.92 15.46 21.21
N GLU A 296 -17.51 14.47 21.87
CA GLU A 296 -17.40 14.28 23.32
C GLU A 296 -16.91 12.86 23.61
N PHE A 297 -16.28 12.67 24.77
CA PHE A 297 -15.67 11.40 25.16
C PHE A 297 -15.99 11.07 26.61
N GLU A 298 -16.44 9.84 26.87
CA GLU A 298 -16.74 9.36 28.21
C GLU A 298 -16.16 7.97 28.50
N VAL A 299 -15.83 7.73 29.76
CA VAL A 299 -15.40 6.40 30.22
C VAL A 299 -16.63 5.51 30.35
N GLY A 300 -16.63 4.34 29.72
CA GLY A 300 -17.76 3.42 29.77
C GLY A 300 -17.44 2.02 29.26
N ASP A 301 -18.20 1.04 29.77
CA ASP A 301 -18.14 -0.34 29.31
C ASP A 301 -19.05 -0.54 28.08
N ALA A 302 -18.44 -1.00 26.99
CA ALA A 302 -19.10 -1.34 25.74
C ALA A 302 -20.22 -2.39 25.90
N GLN A 303 -20.15 -3.26 26.92
CA GLN A 303 -21.16 -4.29 27.22
C GLN A 303 -22.31 -3.79 28.12
N ALA A 304 -22.26 -2.55 28.61
CA ALA A 304 -23.31 -1.99 29.46
C ALA A 304 -23.92 -0.69 28.89
N LEU A 305 -23.13 0.17 28.23
CA LEU A 305 -23.54 1.46 27.64
C LEU A 305 -24.61 2.22 28.45
N SER A 306 -24.48 2.19 29.79
CA SER A 306 -25.57 2.55 30.71
C SER A 306 -25.86 4.06 30.76
N SER A 307 -24.90 4.89 30.35
CA SER A 307 -25.04 6.33 30.15
C SER A 307 -25.87 6.70 28.91
N ILE A 308 -26.05 5.76 27.98
CA ILE A 308 -26.68 5.99 26.68
C ILE A 308 -28.11 5.44 26.70
N ALA A 309 -29.07 6.31 26.38
CA ALA A 309 -30.47 5.97 26.33
C ALA A 309 -30.80 5.01 25.17
N ASP A 310 -31.83 4.19 25.34
CA ASP A 310 -32.37 3.33 24.29
C ASP A 310 -32.79 4.16 23.07
N ASN A 311 -32.60 3.63 21.86
CA ASN A 311 -33.01 4.28 20.61
C ASN A 311 -32.57 5.75 20.49
N SER A 312 -31.33 6.07 20.87
CA SER A 312 -30.82 7.45 20.90
C SER A 312 -29.70 7.72 19.89
N ILE A 313 -29.09 6.68 19.32
CA ILE A 313 -27.97 6.76 18.37
C ILE A 313 -28.46 6.44 16.96
N ASP A 314 -27.99 7.18 15.95
CA ASP A 314 -28.34 6.98 14.54
C ASP A 314 -27.28 6.13 13.78
N PHE A 315 -26.00 6.25 14.16
CA PHE A 315 -24.90 5.47 13.60
C PHE A 315 -23.93 5.01 14.68
N ILE A 316 -23.47 3.75 14.62
CA ILE A 316 -22.44 3.20 15.50
C ILE A 316 -21.22 2.76 14.68
N ALA A 317 -20.04 3.28 15.02
CA ALA A 317 -18.77 2.67 14.66
C ALA A 317 -18.32 1.75 15.80
N ALA A 318 -18.02 0.49 15.47
CA ALA A 318 -17.65 -0.55 16.42
C ALA A 318 -16.45 -1.32 15.85
N PHE A 319 -15.25 -0.80 16.03
CA PHE A 319 -14.05 -1.29 15.34
C PHE A 319 -13.08 -1.99 16.27
N GLU A 320 -12.72 -3.24 15.93
CA GLU A 320 -11.70 -4.03 16.64
C GLU A 320 -11.99 -4.09 18.14
N THR A 321 -13.21 -4.53 18.46
CA THR A 321 -13.76 -4.56 19.82
C THR A 321 -14.40 -5.89 20.15
N ILE A 322 -15.12 -6.48 19.19
CA ILE A 322 -15.95 -7.67 19.40
C ILE A 322 -15.10 -8.92 19.76
N GLU A 323 -13.86 -8.96 19.30
CA GLU A 323 -12.86 -9.98 19.63
C GLU A 323 -12.31 -9.87 21.06
N HIS A 324 -12.47 -8.70 21.69
CA HIS A 324 -11.94 -8.38 23.02
C HIS A 324 -12.97 -8.51 24.14
N VAL A 325 -14.27 -8.43 23.83
CA VAL A 325 -15.33 -8.49 24.84
C VAL A 325 -15.55 -9.93 25.31
N PRO A 326 -15.73 -10.17 26.63
CA PRO A 326 -16.01 -11.50 27.16
C PRO A 326 -17.33 -12.11 26.66
N GLU A 327 -18.36 -11.29 26.46
CA GLU A 327 -19.70 -11.73 26.06
C GLU A 327 -20.15 -10.99 24.77
N PRO A 328 -19.71 -11.44 23.57
CA PRO A 328 -20.00 -10.76 22.30
C PRO A 328 -21.49 -10.55 22.01
N MET A 329 -22.35 -11.48 22.42
CA MET A 329 -23.79 -11.37 22.20
C MET A 329 -24.42 -10.28 23.07
N GLU A 330 -23.99 -10.13 24.32
CA GLU A 330 -24.44 -9.05 25.20
C GLU A 330 -23.97 -7.69 24.68
N TYR A 331 -22.75 -7.62 24.15
CA TYR A 331 -22.24 -6.45 23.46
C TYR A 331 -23.13 -6.05 22.25
N LEU A 332 -23.41 -6.99 21.34
CA LEU A 332 -24.28 -6.73 20.18
C LEU A 332 -25.70 -6.33 20.60
N LEU A 333 -26.22 -6.91 21.69
CA LEU A 333 -27.50 -6.51 22.28
C LEU A 333 -27.49 -5.06 22.78
N GLN A 334 -26.41 -4.60 23.42
CA GLN A 334 -26.28 -3.19 23.81
C GLN A 334 -26.22 -2.26 22.61
N LEU A 335 -25.47 -2.62 21.57
CA LEU A 335 -25.44 -1.84 20.33
C LEU A 335 -26.84 -1.73 19.72
N LYS A 336 -27.60 -2.84 19.67
CA LYS A 336 -29.00 -2.83 19.20
C LYS A 336 -29.89 -1.96 20.08
N ARG A 337 -29.74 -2.01 21.40
CA ARG A 337 -30.55 -1.24 22.36
C ARG A 337 -30.42 0.27 22.14
N VAL A 338 -29.20 0.78 21.98
CA VAL A 338 -28.96 2.23 21.85
C VAL A 338 -29.24 2.75 20.44
N LEU A 339 -29.18 1.89 19.42
CA LEU A 339 -29.42 2.25 18.03
C LEU A 339 -30.91 2.50 17.79
N LYS A 340 -31.23 3.61 17.13
CA LYS A 340 -32.58 3.92 16.66
C LYS A 340 -33.04 2.93 15.60
N PRO A 341 -34.36 2.68 15.44
CA PRO A 341 -34.88 1.93 14.30
C PRO A 341 -34.42 2.54 12.97
N GLY A 342 -33.88 1.73 12.06
CA GLY A 342 -33.30 2.21 10.79
C GLY A 342 -31.95 2.93 10.93
N GLY A 343 -31.40 3.04 12.14
CA GLY A 343 -30.01 3.43 12.40
C GLY A 343 -29.04 2.35 11.92
N ARG A 344 -27.79 2.73 11.66
CA ARG A 344 -26.75 1.83 11.10
C ARG A 344 -25.66 1.53 12.12
N VAL A 345 -25.05 0.36 12.00
CA VAL A 345 -23.86 -0.05 12.75
C VAL A 345 -22.83 -0.60 11.78
N MET A 346 -21.57 -0.23 11.95
CA MET A 346 -20.45 -0.85 11.25
C MET A 346 -19.57 -1.58 12.25
N VAL A 347 -19.57 -2.91 12.18
CA VAL A 347 -18.76 -3.77 13.05
C VAL A 347 -17.54 -4.25 12.28
N CYS A 348 -16.35 -4.15 12.88
CA CYS A 348 -15.09 -4.65 12.32
C CYS A 348 -14.44 -5.65 13.27
N ALA A 349 -13.90 -6.73 12.70
CA ALA A 349 -13.05 -7.68 13.41
C ALA A 349 -11.85 -8.13 12.54
N PRO A 350 -10.72 -8.49 13.16
CA PRO A 350 -9.64 -9.24 12.54
C PRO A 350 -10.16 -10.56 11.95
N ASN A 351 -9.74 -10.89 10.73
CA ASN A 351 -10.28 -12.03 9.99
C ASN A 351 -9.42 -13.29 10.10
N ASN A 352 -9.95 -14.26 10.84
CA ASN A 352 -9.39 -15.58 11.10
C ASN A 352 -7.94 -15.46 11.60
N TRP A 353 -7.72 -14.52 12.52
CA TRP A 353 -6.42 -14.18 13.07
C TRP A 353 -5.97 -15.25 14.08
N ALA A 354 -5.52 -16.39 13.57
CA ALA A 354 -5.12 -17.53 14.37
C ALA A 354 -3.72 -18.02 13.97
N ASP A 355 -2.95 -18.45 14.96
CA ASP A 355 -1.66 -19.12 14.77
C ASP A 355 -1.84 -20.59 14.35
N GLU A 356 -0.73 -21.34 14.23
CA GLU A 356 -0.74 -22.76 13.85
C GLU A 356 -1.53 -23.66 14.82
N THR A 357 -1.86 -23.16 16.03
CA THR A 357 -2.67 -23.87 17.03
C THR A 357 -4.16 -23.54 16.93
N GLY A 358 -4.55 -22.63 16.03
CA GLY A 358 -5.92 -22.16 15.87
C GLY A 358 -6.35 -21.13 16.92
N LYS A 359 -5.41 -20.56 17.68
CA LYS A 359 -5.67 -19.52 18.69
C LYS A 359 -5.13 -18.18 18.21
N ASP A 360 -5.76 -17.11 18.65
CA ASP A 360 -5.19 -15.78 18.41
C ASP A 360 -3.91 -15.61 19.27
N PRO A 361 -2.77 -15.25 18.66
CA PRO A 361 -1.54 -15.00 19.40
C PRO A 361 -1.59 -13.73 20.24
N ASN A 362 -2.57 -12.84 20.03
CA ASN A 362 -2.80 -11.69 20.89
C ASN A 362 -3.51 -12.12 22.18
N PRO A 363 -2.89 -11.99 23.37
CA PRO A 363 -3.51 -12.40 24.64
C PRO A 363 -4.78 -11.62 25.01
N HIS A 364 -5.02 -10.48 24.35
CA HIS A 364 -6.22 -9.67 24.56
C HIS A 364 -7.38 -10.07 23.64
N HIS A 365 -7.17 -10.93 22.65
CA HIS A 365 -8.25 -11.45 21.80
C HIS A 365 -8.83 -12.70 22.45
N LEU A 366 -10.04 -12.58 22.97
CA LEU A 366 -10.78 -13.67 23.59
C LEU A 366 -11.43 -14.58 22.55
N HIS A 367 -11.61 -14.08 21.33
CA HIS A 367 -12.33 -14.72 20.25
C HIS A 367 -11.61 -14.57 18.91
N VAL A 368 -11.49 -15.67 18.17
CA VAL A 368 -11.13 -15.63 16.74
C VAL A 368 -12.42 -15.44 15.94
N TYR A 369 -12.48 -14.39 15.13
CA TYR A 369 -13.59 -14.13 14.22
C TYR A 369 -13.27 -14.62 12.81
N THR A 370 -14.27 -15.18 12.15
CA THR A 370 -14.26 -15.42 10.70
C THR A 370 -15.37 -14.58 10.07
N TRP A 371 -15.35 -14.43 8.74
CA TRP A 371 -16.46 -13.85 8.01
C TRP A 371 -17.81 -14.47 8.40
N ASP A 372 -17.92 -15.79 8.31
CA ASP A 372 -19.17 -16.50 8.54
C ASP A 372 -19.69 -16.30 9.97
N ARG A 373 -18.80 -16.35 10.96
CA ARG A 373 -19.17 -16.09 12.36
C ARG A 373 -19.65 -14.67 12.57
N LEU A 374 -18.95 -13.68 12.01
CA LEU A 374 -19.34 -12.28 12.14
C LEU A 374 -20.72 -12.04 11.49
N VAL A 375 -20.98 -12.65 10.34
CA VAL A 375 -22.28 -12.61 9.64
C VAL A 375 -23.37 -13.25 10.49
N GLU A 376 -23.13 -14.43 11.07
CA GLU A 376 -24.10 -15.13 11.90
C GLU A 376 -24.49 -14.33 13.16
N GLU A 377 -23.49 -13.88 13.92
CA GLU A 377 -23.73 -13.15 15.19
C GLU A 377 -24.36 -11.77 14.93
N CYS A 378 -23.82 -10.99 13.98
CA CYS A 378 -24.39 -9.67 13.66
C CYS A 378 -25.79 -9.78 13.03
N GLY A 379 -26.00 -10.79 12.17
CA GLY A 379 -27.29 -11.05 11.51
C GLY A 379 -28.42 -11.44 12.46
N THR A 380 -28.09 -11.85 13.68
CA THR A 380 -29.09 -12.13 14.74
C THR A 380 -29.77 -10.85 15.24
N HIS A 381 -29.09 -9.70 15.17
CA HIS A 381 -29.57 -8.43 15.73
C HIS A 381 -29.83 -7.35 14.69
N PHE A 382 -29.13 -7.39 13.55
CA PHE A 382 -29.17 -6.35 12.53
C PHE A 382 -29.52 -6.91 11.15
N LEU A 383 -30.19 -6.08 10.35
CA LEU A 383 -30.35 -6.30 8.92
C LEU A 383 -29.03 -5.99 8.22
N LEU A 384 -28.32 -7.01 7.73
CA LEU A 384 -27.03 -6.83 7.10
C LEU A 384 -27.17 -6.26 5.67
N GLU A 385 -26.55 -5.11 5.42
CA GLU A 385 -26.68 -4.34 4.19
C GLU A 385 -25.52 -4.60 3.23
N GLN A 386 -24.29 -4.60 3.74
CA GLN A 386 -23.07 -4.66 2.94
C GLN A 386 -21.92 -5.17 3.80
N GLY A 387 -21.00 -5.93 3.22
CA GLY A 387 -19.75 -6.25 3.89
C GLY A 387 -18.53 -5.70 3.15
N MET A 388 -17.43 -5.56 3.88
CA MET A 388 -16.19 -4.98 3.36
C MET A 388 -14.99 -5.77 3.85
N LEU A 389 -13.95 -5.79 3.02
CA LEU A 389 -12.67 -6.39 3.31
C LEU A 389 -11.58 -5.32 3.28
N GLN A 390 -10.64 -5.44 4.21
CA GLN A 390 -9.47 -4.58 4.21
C GLN A 390 -8.19 -5.40 4.32
N THR A 391 -7.27 -5.10 3.40
CA THR A 391 -5.87 -5.51 3.45
C THR A 391 -5.04 -4.27 3.76
N ALA A 392 -4.25 -4.32 4.83
CA ALA A 392 -3.21 -3.35 5.17
C ALA A 392 -1.85 -3.75 4.62
N GLY A 393 -1.60 -5.05 4.47
CA GLY A 393 -0.39 -5.59 3.86
C GLY A 393 0.81 -5.65 4.79
N GLY A 394 0.59 -5.50 6.09
CA GLY A 394 1.64 -5.44 7.11
C GLY A 394 1.36 -6.28 8.35
N ALA A 395 0.22 -6.97 8.40
CA ALA A 395 -0.22 -7.81 9.50
C ALA A 395 -0.03 -9.30 9.15
N MET A 396 -0.61 -10.20 9.96
CA MET A 396 -0.25 -11.62 10.01
C MET A 396 -0.53 -12.40 8.71
N LYS A 397 -1.69 -12.18 8.07
CA LYS A 397 -2.12 -13.03 6.95
C LYS A 397 -1.73 -12.54 5.57
N CYS A 398 -1.92 -11.25 5.33
CA CYS A 398 -1.65 -10.66 4.02
C CYS A 398 -0.31 -9.89 4.05
N HIS A 399 0.66 -10.38 4.82
CA HIS A 399 1.96 -9.73 4.94
C HIS A 399 2.58 -9.50 3.55
N HIS A 400 3.09 -8.28 3.31
CA HIS A 400 3.60 -7.81 2.01
C HIS A 400 2.59 -7.62 0.88
N SER A 401 1.29 -7.80 1.12
CA SER A 401 0.26 -7.48 0.14
C SER A 401 0.10 -5.96 -0.05
N PRO A 402 -0.39 -5.48 -1.21
CA PRO A 402 -0.78 -4.08 -1.34
C PRO A 402 -1.98 -3.77 -0.42
N ARG A 403 -2.02 -2.55 0.11
CA ARG A 403 -3.21 -1.98 0.75
C ARG A 403 -4.38 -2.05 -0.23
N LYS A 404 -5.51 -2.57 0.23
CA LYS A 404 -6.72 -2.75 -0.59
C LYS A 404 -7.96 -2.63 0.27
N TRP A 405 -8.97 -1.92 -0.23
CA TRP A 405 -10.33 -1.93 0.30
C TRP A 405 -11.27 -2.56 -0.72
N GLU A 406 -12.12 -3.48 -0.29
CA GLU A 406 -13.09 -4.14 -1.17
C GLU A 406 -14.48 -4.17 -0.54
N THR A 407 -15.50 -3.99 -1.36
CA THR A 407 -16.90 -4.18 -0.98
C THR A 407 -17.37 -5.52 -1.51
N VAL A 408 -17.98 -6.32 -0.64
CA VAL A 408 -18.47 -7.66 -0.96
C VAL A 408 -19.93 -7.82 -0.49
N PRO A 409 -20.73 -8.64 -1.18
CA PRO A 409 -22.08 -8.94 -0.74
C PRO A 409 -22.04 -9.83 0.51
N VAL A 410 -23.00 -9.64 1.42
CA VAL A 410 -23.04 -10.35 2.72
C VAL A 410 -23.39 -11.83 2.58
N ASP A 411 -24.18 -12.18 1.56
CA ASP A 411 -24.72 -13.53 1.33
C ASP A 411 -23.71 -14.51 0.72
N ARG A 412 -22.44 -14.09 0.54
CA ARG A 412 -21.38 -14.94 0.01
C ARG A 412 -20.15 -14.83 0.89
N THR A 413 -19.56 -15.97 1.22
CA THR A 413 -18.23 -16.01 1.83
C THR A 413 -17.22 -15.47 0.80
N PRO A 414 -16.40 -14.48 1.16
CA PRO A 414 -15.46 -13.89 0.21
C PRO A 414 -14.39 -14.89 -0.22
N GLU A 415 -14.06 -14.88 -1.51
CA GLU A 415 -13.00 -15.74 -2.08
C GLU A 415 -11.60 -15.22 -1.76
N GLN A 416 -11.48 -13.91 -1.52
CA GLN A 416 -10.20 -13.25 -1.27
C GLN A 416 -9.90 -13.21 0.23
N GLU A 417 -8.65 -13.52 0.57
CA GLU A 417 -8.16 -13.30 1.94
C GLU A 417 -7.93 -11.81 2.20
N ALA A 418 -8.32 -11.38 3.39
CA ALA A 418 -8.10 -10.04 3.91
C ALA A 418 -7.82 -10.13 5.42
N GLU A 419 -7.11 -9.14 5.94
CA GLU A 419 -6.71 -9.08 7.36
C GLU A 419 -7.87 -8.64 8.26
N TRP A 420 -8.78 -7.79 7.76
CA TRP A 420 -9.98 -7.37 8.47
C TRP A 420 -11.23 -7.55 7.62
N VAL A 421 -12.31 -7.91 8.32
CA VAL A 421 -13.67 -8.00 7.79
C VAL A 421 -14.55 -6.97 8.50
N LEU A 422 -15.44 -6.35 7.76
CA LEU A 422 -16.41 -5.40 8.29
C LEU A 422 -17.81 -5.71 7.76
N LEU A 423 -18.82 -5.48 8.59
CA LEU A 423 -20.22 -5.56 8.22
C LEU A 423 -20.94 -4.26 8.55
N LEU A 424 -21.65 -3.73 7.56
CA LEU A 424 -22.65 -2.69 7.75
C LEU A 424 -24.01 -3.35 8.00
N GLY A 425 -24.53 -3.15 9.20
CA GLY A 425 -25.87 -3.56 9.61
C GLY A 425 -26.80 -2.37 9.83
N MET A 426 -28.11 -2.64 9.84
CA MET A 426 -29.16 -1.68 10.15
C MET A 426 -30.08 -2.25 11.23
N ALA A 427 -30.43 -1.48 12.26
CA ALA A 427 -31.52 -1.84 13.15
C ALA A 427 -32.82 -1.89 12.35
N ASP A 428 -33.62 -2.96 12.53
CA ASP A 428 -34.81 -3.17 11.71
C ASP A 428 -35.82 -2.01 11.90
N PRO A 429 -36.09 -1.19 10.86
CA PRO A 429 -37.03 -0.08 10.99
C PRO A 429 -38.45 -0.57 11.29
N LEU A 430 -38.82 -1.82 10.99
CA LEU A 430 -40.13 -2.38 11.30
C LEU A 430 -40.35 -2.60 12.81
N GLU A 431 -39.29 -2.68 13.60
CA GLU A 431 -39.38 -2.74 15.08
C GLU A 431 -39.69 -1.36 15.68
N GLY A 432 -39.63 -0.28 14.88
CA GLY A 432 -39.73 1.11 15.34
C GLY A 432 -41.13 1.68 15.55
N VAL A 433 -42.21 0.92 15.32
CA VAL A 433 -43.60 1.44 15.38
C VAL A 433 -43.92 2.10 16.72
N SER A 434 -43.38 1.57 17.82
CA SER A 434 -43.61 2.08 19.18
C SER A 434 -42.58 3.14 19.63
N VAL A 435 -41.55 3.38 18.82
CA VAL A 435 -40.47 4.31 19.13
C VAL A 435 -40.80 5.69 18.53
N PRO A 436 -40.83 6.77 19.33
CA PRO A 436 -41.07 8.11 18.81
C PRO A 436 -40.08 8.48 17.70
N TYR A 437 -40.60 8.95 16.56
CA TYR A 437 -39.76 9.41 15.46
C TYR A 437 -39.28 10.84 15.67
N GLU A 438 -38.01 11.08 15.40
CA GLU A 438 -37.37 12.39 15.39
C GLU A 438 -36.76 12.64 14.01
N GLU A 439 -37.14 13.76 13.38
CA GLU A 439 -36.44 14.24 12.18
C GLU A 439 -35.15 14.93 12.61
N THR A 440 -34.00 14.31 12.31
CA THR A 440 -32.69 14.86 12.69
C THR A 440 -32.02 15.65 11.56
N GLN A 441 -32.51 15.51 10.33
CA GLN A 441 -31.88 16.15 9.19
C GLN A 441 -32.25 17.63 9.13
N TRP A 442 -33.55 17.94 9.31
CA TRP A 442 -34.10 19.26 9.03
C TRP A 442 -34.87 19.85 10.21
N GLN A 443 -34.77 21.16 10.35
CA GLN A 443 -35.68 21.90 11.21
C GLN A 443 -37.03 22.04 10.50
N LEU A 444 -38.06 21.39 11.04
CA LEU A 444 -39.39 21.41 10.45
C LEU A 444 -40.18 22.67 10.87
N PRO A 445 -40.97 23.29 9.97
CA PRO A 445 -41.88 24.37 10.33
C PRO A 445 -42.95 23.90 11.32
N ASP A 446 -43.23 24.72 12.33
CA ASP A 446 -44.37 24.53 13.23
C ASP A 446 -45.67 25.02 12.55
N SER A 447 -46.15 24.23 11.60
CA SER A 447 -47.40 24.51 10.88
C SER A 447 -48.13 23.21 10.54
N PRO A 448 -49.45 23.12 10.82
CA PRO A 448 -50.24 21.97 10.40
C PRO A 448 -50.36 21.85 8.87
N GLU A 449 -50.08 22.91 8.12
CA GLU A 449 -50.10 22.92 6.66
C GLU A 449 -48.82 22.33 6.04
N PHE A 450 -47.75 22.16 6.83
CA PHE A 450 -46.51 21.56 6.36
C PHE A 450 -46.66 20.03 6.22
N SER A 451 -46.23 19.48 5.08
CA SER A 451 -46.46 18.08 4.73
C SER A 451 -45.24 17.33 4.19
N VAL A 452 -44.28 17.98 3.53
CA VAL A 452 -43.20 17.27 2.78
C VAL A 452 -42.37 16.32 3.64
N SER A 453 -42.09 16.71 4.88
CA SER A 453 -41.32 15.91 5.86
C SER A 453 -42.11 15.65 7.14
N ALA A 454 -43.44 15.73 7.08
CA ALA A 454 -44.33 15.48 8.22
C ALA A 454 -44.54 13.97 8.48
N PHE A 455 -43.46 13.19 8.47
CA PHE A 455 -43.50 11.73 8.52
C PHE A 455 -44.11 11.21 9.82
N ALA A 456 -43.72 11.80 10.96
CA ALA A 456 -44.26 11.44 12.28
C ALA A 456 -45.79 11.59 12.39
N ARG A 457 -46.38 12.50 11.60
CA ARG A 457 -47.83 12.74 11.61
C ARG A 457 -48.60 11.71 10.80
N ASP A 458 -48.08 11.34 9.61
CA ASP A 458 -48.88 10.64 8.60
C ASP A 458 -48.48 9.16 8.39
N TYR A 459 -47.26 8.75 8.74
CA TYR A 459 -46.84 7.35 8.68
C TYR A 459 -47.31 6.58 9.91
N GLN A 460 -47.68 5.31 9.74
CA GLN A 460 -47.91 4.42 10.88
C GLN A 460 -46.56 4.05 11.53
N ASN A 461 -45.55 3.83 10.69
CA ASN A 461 -44.16 3.68 11.09
C ASN A 461 -43.26 4.67 10.34
N PRO A 462 -42.95 5.84 10.93
CA PRO A 462 -42.14 6.86 10.27
C PRO A 462 -40.69 6.42 10.02
N TRP A 463 -40.18 5.44 10.78
CA TRP A 463 -38.80 4.95 10.64
C TRP A 463 -38.54 4.25 9.30
N LEU A 464 -39.58 3.82 8.59
CA LEU A 464 -39.49 3.32 7.22
C LEU A 464 -38.86 4.34 6.26
N ILE A 465 -38.91 5.63 6.58
CA ILE A 465 -38.25 6.66 5.77
C ILE A 465 -36.75 6.44 5.69
N ARG A 466 -36.10 6.14 6.82
CA ARG A 466 -34.64 5.99 6.94
C ARG A 466 -34.13 4.66 6.38
N GLY A 467 -34.96 3.62 6.32
CA GLY A 467 -34.56 2.28 5.85
C GLY A 467 -35.04 1.92 4.44
N MET A 468 -36.20 2.41 4.01
CA MET A 468 -36.90 1.92 2.79
C MET A 468 -37.15 3.02 1.75
N VAL A 469 -37.42 4.26 2.16
CA VAL A 469 -38.01 5.28 1.26
C VAL A 469 -37.01 6.33 0.78
N ALA A 470 -36.35 7.06 1.68
CA ALA A 470 -35.59 8.25 1.31
C ALA A 470 -34.26 7.88 0.65
N GLN A 471 -34.03 8.34 -0.58
CA GLN A 471 -32.74 8.17 -1.26
C GLN A 471 -31.61 8.81 -0.44
N GLY A 472 -30.44 8.18 -0.42
CA GLY A 472 -29.32 8.59 0.44
C GLY A 472 -29.45 8.15 1.90
N GLN A 473 -30.66 7.92 2.40
CA GLN A 473 -30.87 7.36 3.74
C GLN A 473 -31.11 5.85 3.70
N ARG A 474 -32.05 5.38 2.88
CA ARG A 474 -32.48 3.97 2.78
C ARG A 474 -31.34 2.98 2.53
N ALA A 475 -31.61 1.69 2.75
CA ALA A 475 -30.67 0.62 2.43
C ALA A 475 -30.24 0.68 0.95
N ARG A 476 -28.95 0.48 0.69
CA ARG A 476 -28.36 0.42 -0.65
C ARG A 476 -28.51 -0.96 -1.29
N SER A 477 -28.63 -2.02 -0.47
CA SER A 477 -28.87 -3.39 -0.94
C SER A 477 -30.28 -3.56 -1.52
N ALA A 478 -30.36 -3.94 -2.80
CA ALA A 478 -31.62 -4.15 -3.50
C ALA A 478 -32.44 -5.30 -2.92
N SER A 479 -31.78 -6.41 -2.54
CA SER A 479 -32.43 -7.57 -1.92
C SER A 479 -32.99 -7.22 -0.54
N LEU A 480 -32.25 -6.44 0.25
CA LEU A 480 -32.71 -5.99 1.57
C LEU A 480 -33.90 -5.02 1.45
N LEU A 481 -33.84 -4.06 0.54
CA LEU A 481 -34.97 -3.17 0.24
C LEU A 481 -36.22 -3.96 -0.16
N GLN A 482 -36.08 -4.94 -1.05
CA GLN A 482 -37.19 -5.78 -1.48
C GLN A 482 -37.78 -6.58 -0.31
N SER A 483 -36.94 -7.20 0.52
CA SER A 483 -37.38 -7.94 1.70
C SER A 483 -38.19 -7.07 2.67
N MET A 484 -37.72 -5.85 2.96
CA MET A 484 -38.46 -4.90 3.81
C MET A 484 -39.80 -4.51 3.19
N GLN A 485 -39.83 -4.21 1.89
CA GLN A 485 -41.07 -3.86 1.18
C GLN A 485 -42.08 -4.99 1.22
N ASP A 486 -41.67 -6.24 0.97
CA ASP A 486 -42.56 -7.40 1.02
C ASP A 486 -43.10 -7.64 2.44
N ARG A 487 -42.28 -7.44 3.48
CA ARG A 487 -42.72 -7.51 4.89
C ARG A 487 -43.74 -6.42 5.24
N VAL A 488 -43.53 -5.18 4.79
CA VAL A 488 -44.49 -4.07 4.99
C VAL A 488 -45.80 -4.36 4.25
N LEU A 489 -45.75 -4.80 2.98
CA LEU A 489 -46.95 -5.17 2.22
C LEU A 489 -47.74 -6.31 2.85
N ALA A 490 -47.07 -7.24 3.53
CA ALA A 490 -47.72 -8.36 4.21
C ALA A 490 -48.42 -7.97 5.53
N THR A 491 -48.05 -6.83 6.15
CA THR A 491 -48.45 -6.50 7.52
C THR A 491 -49.18 -5.16 7.66
N ALA A 492 -48.88 -4.18 6.81
CA ALA A 492 -49.48 -2.85 6.85
C ALA A 492 -50.92 -2.84 6.29
N ALA A 493 -51.75 -1.92 6.78
CA ALA A 493 -53.10 -1.77 6.25
C ALA A 493 -53.04 -1.38 4.76
N PRO A 494 -53.85 -1.99 3.87
CA PRO A 494 -53.74 -1.77 2.42
C PRO A 494 -53.98 -0.33 1.93
N ASP A 495 -54.53 0.54 2.77
CA ASP A 495 -54.77 1.97 2.54
C ASP A 495 -53.81 2.89 3.32
N SER A 496 -52.88 2.33 4.10
CA SER A 496 -51.88 3.09 4.87
C SER A 496 -50.81 3.73 3.99
N VAL A 497 -50.19 4.80 4.51
CA VAL A 497 -49.03 5.45 3.89
C VAL A 497 -47.86 4.47 3.74
N ASP A 498 -47.62 3.63 4.74
CA ASP A 498 -46.57 2.62 4.77
C ASP A 498 -46.73 1.61 3.62
N TYR A 499 -47.96 1.12 3.40
CA TYR A 499 -48.28 0.24 2.27
C TYR A 499 -48.04 0.94 0.92
N GLY A 500 -48.51 2.19 0.78
CA GLY A 500 -48.30 2.97 -0.44
C GLY A 500 -46.82 3.16 -0.77
N ALA A 501 -45.99 3.42 0.25
CA ALA A 501 -44.55 3.54 0.11
C ALA A 501 -43.89 2.23 -0.35
N ALA A 502 -44.23 1.11 0.29
CA ALA A 502 -43.69 -0.20 -0.04
C ALA A 502 -44.12 -0.67 -1.44
N LEU A 503 -45.39 -0.47 -1.79
CA LEU A 503 -45.92 -0.79 -3.12
C LEU A 503 -45.18 -0.01 -4.20
N CYS A 504 -44.94 1.29 -3.98
CA CYS A 504 -44.23 2.11 -4.96
C CYS A 504 -42.80 1.62 -5.19
N GLY A 505 -42.10 1.22 -4.13
CA GLY A 505 -40.77 0.60 -4.24
C GLY A 505 -40.81 -0.70 -5.05
N LYS A 506 -41.78 -1.57 -4.76
CA LYS A 506 -41.98 -2.84 -5.46
C LYS A 506 -42.27 -2.64 -6.95
N VAL A 507 -43.09 -1.65 -7.31
CA VAL A 507 -43.38 -1.32 -8.71
C VAL A 507 -42.09 -0.94 -9.45
N TYR A 508 -41.27 -0.05 -8.89
CA TYR A 508 -40.01 0.35 -9.54
C TYR A 508 -39.01 -0.80 -9.70
N ILE A 509 -38.91 -1.70 -8.73
CA ILE A 509 -38.08 -2.91 -8.86
C ILE A 509 -38.59 -3.78 -10.02
N GLN A 510 -39.90 -3.98 -10.13
CA GLN A 510 -40.50 -4.78 -11.19
C GLN A 510 -40.42 -4.10 -12.57
N SER A 511 -40.38 -2.77 -12.62
CA SER A 511 -40.14 -2.04 -13.88
C SER A 511 -38.77 -2.30 -14.50
N GLN A 512 -37.81 -2.82 -13.74
CA GLN A 512 -36.48 -3.21 -14.23
C GLN A 512 -36.43 -4.64 -14.76
N ALA A 513 -37.49 -5.44 -14.57
CA ALA A 513 -37.55 -6.79 -15.10
C ALA A 513 -37.71 -6.76 -16.62
N VAL A 514 -36.86 -7.51 -17.34
CA VAL A 514 -36.93 -7.62 -18.81
C VAL A 514 -38.22 -8.32 -19.26
N ASP A 515 -38.67 -9.32 -18.50
CA ASP A 515 -39.91 -10.05 -18.74
C ASP A 515 -40.74 -10.10 -17.45
N LEU A 516 -41.86 -9.38 -17.43
CA LEU A 516 -42.79 -9.35 -16.32
C LEU A 516 -44.04 -10.17 -16.69
N PRO A 517 -44.30 -11.30 -16.00
CA PRO A 517 -45.48 -12.13 -16.25
C PRO A 517 -46.77 -11.31 -16.20
N ILE A 518 -47.68 -11.57 -17.13
CA ILE A 518 -48.91 -10.78 -17.29
C ILE A 518 -49.77 -10.78 -16.03
N GLU A 519 -49.83 -11.89 -15.30
CA GLU A 519 -50.57 -12.03 -14.05
C GLU A 519 -49.97 -11.11 -12.98
N ARG A 520 -48.64 -11.00 -12.92
CA ARG A 520 -47.93 -10.14 -11.97
C ARG A 520 -48.10 -8.67 -12.33
N TYR A 521 -48.03 -8.33 -13.61
CA TYR A 521 -48.34 -7.00 -14.11
C TYR A 521 -49.77 -6.58 -13.74
N GLN A 522 -50.76 -7.42 -14.03
CA GLN A 522 -52.17 -7.15 -13.73
C GLN A 522 -52.43 -6.99 -12.23
N ALA A 523 -51.79 -7.82 -11.40
CA ALA A 523 -51.89 -7.72 -9.95
C ALA A 523 -51.35 -6.38 -9.44
N LEU A 524 -50.15 -5.97 -9.87
CA LEU A 524 -49.57 -4.68 -9.50
C LEU A 524 -50.46 -3.51 -9.93
N LEU A 525 -50.96 -3.53 -11.17
CA LEU A 525 -51.83 -2.49 -11.70
C LEU A 525 -53.15 -2.40 -10.93
N ALA A 526 -53.73 -3.54 -10.53
CA ALA A 526 -54.93 -3.58 -9.70
C ALA A 526 -54.68 -2.97 -8.30
N GLU A 527 -53.53 -3.25 -7.69
CA GLU A 527 -53.16 -2.65 -6.41
C GLU A 527 -52.92 -1.14 -6.51
N ILE A 528 -52.26 -0.68 -7.57
CA ILE A 528 -52.07 0.75 -7.87
C ILE A 528 -53.43 1.45 -7.97
N ARG A 529 -54.34 0.91 -8.80
CA ARG A 529 -55.69 1.45 -8.98
C ARG A 529 -56.47 1.48 -7.66
N ARG A 530 -56.37 0.42 -6.85
CA ARG A 530 -57.01 0.35 -5.53
C ARG A 530 -56.51 1.44 -4.59
N PHE A 531 -55.19 1.67 -4.52
CA PHE A 531 -54.62 2.72 -3.67
C PHE A 531 -54.95 4.13 -4.18
N ALA A 532 -54.91 4.34 -5.50
CA ALA A 532 -55.30 5.58 -6.16
C ALA A 532 -56.77 5.96 -5.91
N ALA A 533 -57.63 4.98 -5.61
CA ALA A 533 -59.06 5.19 -5.35
C ALA A 533 -59.40 5.61 -3.90
N ILE A 534 -58.41 5.73 -2.99
CA ILE A 534 -58.65 6.21 -1.63
C ILE A 534 -59.25 7.62 -1.67
N ALA A 535 -60.47 7.78 -1.14
CA ALA A 535 -61.16 9.06 -1.07
C ALA A 535 -60.68 9.88 0.12
N ASN A 536 -60.56 11.20 -0.06
CA ASN A 536 -60.07 12.15 0.96
C ASN A 536 -58.73 11.72 1.58
N PRO A 537 -57.69 11.51 0.74
CA PRO A 537 -56.39 11.05 1.23
C PRO A 537 -55.77 12.08 2.19
N SER A 538 -55.07 11.60 3.22
CA SER A 538 -54.08 12.41 3.94
C SER A 538 -53.00 12.92 2.97
N PRO A 539 -52.23 13.97 3.33
CA PRO A 539 -51.20 14.51 2.45
C PRO A 539 -50.19 13.46 1.96
N HIS A 540 -49.78 12.53 2.81
CA HIS A 540 -48.86 11.47 2.39
C HIS A 540 -49.52 10.32 1.62
N GLN A 541 -50.80 10.01 1.85
CA GLN A 541 -51.54 9.12 0.95
C GLN A 541 -51.61 9.74 -0.45
N LEU A 542 -51.91 11.04 -0.57
CA LEU A 542 -51.92 11.78 -1.83
C LEU A 542 -50.56 11.70 -2.55
N ARG A 543 -49.45 11.89 -1.81
CA ARG A 543 -48.09 11.72 -2.33
C ARG A 543 -47.87 10.34 -2.96
N TRP A 544 -48.38 9.28 -2.32
CA TRP A 544 -48.25 7.92 -2.83
C TRP A 544 -49.22 7.61 -3.96
N GLN A 545 -50.43 8.16 -3.97
CA GLN A 545 -51.36 8.05 -5.10
C GLN A 545 -50.72 8.58 -6.38
N VAL A 546 -50.15 9.79 -6.35
CA VAL A 546 -49.46 10.39 -7.50
C VAL A 546 -48.25 9.54 -7.91
N SER A 547 -47.44 9.12 -6.95
CA SER A 547 -46.22 8.34 -7.25
C SER A 547 -46.56 6.96 -7.82
N LEU A 548 -47.59 6.28 -7.32
CA LEU A 548 -48.03 4.97 -7.80
C LEU A 548 -48.67 5.05 -9.17
N LEU A 549 -49.51 6.05 -9.46
CA LEU A 549 -50.07 6.25 -10.79
C LEU A 549 -48.98 6.57 -11.81
N PHE A 550 -48.02 7.43 -11.46
CA PHE A 550 -46.89 7.72 -12.33
C PHE A 550 -46.03 6.46 -12.57
N ALA A 551 -45.69 5.72 -11.51
CA ALA A 551 -44.91 4.49 -11.61
C ALA A 551 -45.65 3.38 -12.38
N GLY A 552 -46.98 3.29 -12.24
CA GLY A 552 -47.84 2.40 -13.02
C GLY A 552 -47.85 2.76 -14.51
N GLY A 553 -47.89 4.06 -14.82
CA GLY A 553 -47.77 4.56 -16.19
C GLY A 553 -46.42 4.21 -16.82
N GLU A 554 -45.32 4.38 -16.08
CA GLU A 554 -43.97 3.97 -16.51
C GLU A 554 -43.85 2.46 -16.68
N LEU A 555 -44.35 1.67 -15.73
CA LEU A 555 -44.40 0.22 -15.81
C LEU A 555 -45.10 -0.24 -17.09
N ALA A 556 -46.29 0.30 -17.36
CA ALA A 556 -47.07 -0.01 -18.54
C ALA A 556 -46.35 0.42 -19.83
N ARG A 557 -45.76 1.62 -19.85
CA ARG A 557 -45.02 2.16 -21.01
C ARG A 557 -43.82 1.31 -21.38
N ILE A 558 -42.99 0.93 -20.40
CA ILE A 558 -41.79 0.10 -20.62
C ILE A 558 -42.15 -1.29 -21.17
N HIS A 559 -43.30 -1.84 -20.75
CA HIS A 559 -43.80 -3.14 -21.20
C HIS A 559 -44.72 -3.05 -22.43
N GLY A 560 -44.79 -1.90 -23.11
CA GLY A 560 -45.57 -1.71 -24.33
C GLY A 560 -47.09 -1.72 -24.16
N ARG A 561 -47.61 -1.51 -22.93
CA ARG A 561 -49.03 -1.46 -22.59
C ARG A 561 -49.54 -0.01 -22.62
N PHE A 562 -49.58 0.60 -23.79
CA PHE A 562 -49.83 2.05 -23.91
C PHE A 562 -51.21 2.51 -23.44
N GLU A 563 -52.26 1.68 -23.55
CA GLU A 563 -53.60 2.04 -23.05
C GLU A 563 -53.62 2.21 -21.52
N ASP A 564 -53.06 1.24 -20.79
CA ASP A 564 -52.89 1.32 -19.33
C ASP A 564 -51.97 2.49 -18.94
N ALA A 565 -50.92 2.75 -19.74
CA ALA A 565 -50.03 3.88 -19.51
C ALA A 565 -50.76 5.23 -19.61
N ILE A 566 -51.55 5.41 -20.68
CA ILE A 566 -52.38 6.61 -20.90
C ILE A 566 -53.39 6.76 -19.76
N GLU A 567 -54.06 5.69 -19.33
CA GLU A 567 -55.00 5.73 -18.19
C GLU A 567 -54.30 6.21 -16.92
N CYS A 568 -53.16 5.61 -16.57
CA CYS A 568 -52.41 5.94 -15.37
C CYS A 568 -51.87 7.37 -15.40
N PHE A 569 -51.28 7.81 -16.51
CA PHE A 569 -50.78 9.18 -16.64
C PHE A 569 -51.91 10.21 -16.66
N THR A 570 -53.06 9.90 -17.26
CA THR A 570 -54.23 10.78 -17.22
C THR A 570 -54.76 10.93 -15.80
N ALA A 571 -54.90 9.83 -15.07
CA ALA A 571 -55.30 9.83 -13.67
C ALA A 571 -54.29 10.59 -12.80
N CYS A 572 -52.99 10.35 -12.98
CA CYS A 572 -51.91 11.06 -12.32
C CYS A 572 -52.04 12.57 -12.55
N ALA A 573 -52.09 12.99 -13.82
CA ALA A 573 -52.19 14.39 -14.21
C ALA A 573 -53.47 15.07 -13.70
N GLY A 574 -54.53 14.31 -13.37
CA GLY A 574 -55.79 14.82 -12.83
C GLY A 574 -55.77 15.20 -11.35
N ILE A 575 -54.71 14.87 -10.61
CA ILE A 575 -54.63 15.08 -9.16
C ILE A 575 -54.14 16.50 -8.83
N ASP A 576 -54.83 17.20 -7.92
CA ASP A 576 -54.31 18.45 -7.35
C ASP A 576 -53.33 18.18 -6.21
N VAL A 577 -52.05 18.48 -6.47
CA VAL A 577 -50.95 18.19 -5.55
C VAL A 577 -50.66 19.29 -4.55
N LEU A 578 -51.33 20.46 -4.64
CA LEU A 578 -51.10 21.58 -3.73
C LEU A 578 -51.43 21.25 -2.26
N ALA A 579 -52.32 20.27 -2.04
CA ALA A 579 -52.65 19.79 -0.70
C ALA A 579 -51.49 19.05 0.00
N TYR A 580 -50.45 18.65 -0.75
CA TYR A 580 -49.22 18.09 -0.19
C TYR A 580 -48.03 19.03 -0.44
N SER A 581 -47.68 19.26 -1.71
CA SER A 581 -46.54 20.10 -2.09
C SER A 581 -46.55 20.38 -3.59
N PRO A 582 -46.22 21.63 -4.01
CA PRO A 582 -45.94 21.94 -5.40
C PRO A 582 -44.87 21.04 -6.03
N LEU A 583 -43.90 20.57 -5.25
CA LEU A 583 -42.79 19.72 -5.72
C LEU A 583 -43.25 18.38 -6.28
N LEU A 584 -44.36 17.85 -5.78
CA LEU A 584 -44.96 16.62 -6.30
C LEU A 584 -45.49 16.81 -7.73
N GLY A 585 -45.71 18.06 -8.14
CA GLY A 585 -46.05 18.47 -9.50
C GLY A 585 -45.04 18.02 -10.55
N ASN A 586 -43.81 17.68 -10.17
CA ASN A 586 -42.82 17.13 -11.10
C ASN A 586 -43.39 15.91 -11.84
N LYS A 587 -44.09 15.01 -11.14
CA LYS A 587 -44.72 13.81 -11.75
C LYS A 587 -45.96 14.14 -12.57
N ILE A 588 -46.71 15.18 -12.19
CA ILE A 588 -47.89 15.66 -12.93
C ILE A 588 -47.45 16.17 -14.31
N VAL A 589 -46.39 16.98 -14.34
CA VAL A 589 -45.87 17.56 -15.56
C VAL A 589 -45.21 16.50 -16.45
N ASP A 590 -44.48 15.55 -15.87
CA ASP A 590 -43.93 14.40 -16.62
C ASP A 590 -45.05 13.55 -17.24
N ALA A 591 -46.13 13.29 -16.51
CA ALA A 591 -47.30 12.59 -17.05
C ALA A 591 -47.92 13.34 -18.25
N LEU A 592 -48.01 14.68 -18.18
CA LEU A 592 -48.48 15.50 -19.30
C LEU A 592 -47.55 15.44 -20.51
N HIS A 593 -46.23 15.40 -20.29
CA HIS A 593 -45.26 15.21 -21.37
C HIS A 593 -45.44 13.85 -22.05
N TRP A 594 -45.59 12.77 -21.28
CA TRP A 594 -45.86 11.44 -21.85
C TRP A 594 -47.18 11.37 -22.61
N LEU A 595 -48.24 11.96 -22.08
CA LEU A 595 -49.53 12.05 -22.78
C LEU A 595 -49.40 12.83 -24.09
N SER A 596 -48.62 13.91 -24.10
CA SER A 596 -48.30 14.62 -25.33
C SER A 596 -47.51 13.76 -26.32
N ASP A 597 -46.56 12.95 -25.85
CA ASP A 597 -45.76 12.06 -26.72
C ASP A 597 -46.64 10.98 -27.36
N PHE A 598 -47.53 10.36 -26.59
CA PHE A 598 -48.49 9.38 -27.13
C PHE A 598 -49.47 10.01 -28.12
N ALA A 599 -49.92 11.24 -27.86
CA ALA A 599 -50.78 11.98 -28.79
C ALA A 599 -50.06 12.30 -30.10
N VAL A 600 -48.81 12.78 -30.05
CA VAL A 600 -47.97 13.00 -31.24
C VAL A 600 -47.77 11.69 -32.01
N ALA A 601 -47.42 10.60 -31.33
CA ALA A 601 -47.19 9.30 -31.95
C ALA A 601 -48.46 8.74 -32.64
N SER A 602 -49.64 9.11 -32.14
CA SER A 602 -50.94 8.71 -32.70
C SER A 602 -51.49 9.69 -33.75
N GLY A 603 -50.79 10.80 -34.02
CA GLY A 603 -51.22 11.84 -34.96
C GLY A 603 -52.28 12.80 -34.43
N ASP A 604 -52.54 12.82 -33.12
CA ASP A 604 -53.47 13.76 -32.47
C ASP A 604 -52.73 15.02 -32.00
N GLU A 605 -52.44 15.92 -32.94
CA GLU A 605 -51.73 17.17 -32.66
C GLU A 605 -52.53 18.12 -31.74
N LEU A 606 -53.86 18.05 -31.77
CA LEU A 606 -54.74 18.86 -30.92
C LEU A 606 -54.61 18.44 -29.45
N ALA A 607 -54.66 17.13 -29.17
CA ALA A 607 -54.45 16.62 -27.82
C ALA A 607 -53.03 16.89 -27.33
N ALA A 608 -52.01 16.67 -28.17
CA ALA A 608 -50.62 16.99 -27.83
C ALA A 608 -50.44 18.45 -27.41
N ARG A 609 -50.99 19.39 -28.20
CA ARG A 609 -50.98 20.82 -27.89
C ARG A 609 -51.69 21.11 -26.56
N ALA A 610 -52.84 20.50 -26.32
CA ALA A 610 -53.60 20.71 -25.08
C ALA A 610 -52.80 20.26 -23.85
N TYR A 611 -52.12 19.10 -23.90
CA TYR A 611 -51.29 18.63 -22.80
C TYR A 611 -50.08 19.54 -22.54
N LEU A 612 -49.39 20.02 -23.57
CA LEU A 612 -48.25 20.93 -23.40
C LEU A 612 -48.66 22.31 -22.88
N VAL A 613 -49.78 22.87 -23.36
CA VAL A 613 -50.32 24.13 -22.81
C VAL A 613 -50.70 23.94 -21.34
N ARG A 614 -51.32 22.82 -21.00
CA ARG A 614 -51.65 22.47 -19.62
C ARG A 614 -50.40 22.32 -18.76
N ALA A 615 -49.31 21.73 -19.27
CA ALA A 615 -48.05 21.59 -18.55
C ALA A 615 -47.48 22.96 -18.15
N VAL A 616 -47.45 23.92 -19.08
CA VAL A 616 -47.01 25.30 -18.79
C VAL A 616 -47.91 25.96 -17.74
N ALA A 617 -49.23 25.89 -17.93
CA ALA A 617 -50.20 26.50 -17.01
C ALA A 617 -50.13 25.87 -15.59
N GLU A 618 -49.90 24.56 -15.52
CA GLU A 618 -49.81 23.85 -14.25
C GLU A 618 -48.56 24.24 -13.48
N VAL A 619 -47.40 24.35 -14.13
CA VAL A 619 -46.19 24.86 -13.47
C VAL A 619 -46.39 26.29 -12.96
N GLN A 620 -47.02 27.17 -13.75
CA GLN A 620 -47.35 28.53 -13.31
C GLN A 620 -48.24 28.53 -12.06
N ARG A 621 -49.24 27.64 -12.01
CA ARG A 621 -50.12 27.46 -10.84
C ARG A 621 -49.33 26.98 -9.62
N LEU A 622 -48.48 25.96 -9.78
CA LEU A 622 -47.72 25.33 -8.70
C LEU A 622 -46.73 26.32 -8.05
N VAL A 623 -45.96 27.07 -8.84
CA VAL A 623 -44.95 28.01 -8.32
C VAL A 623 -45.55 29.29 -7.74
N SER A 624 -46.80 29.61 -8.10
CA SER A 624 -47.55 30.75 -7.55
C SER A 624 -48.21 30.44 -6.19
N GLY A 625 -48.19 29.17 -5.76
CA GLY A 625 -48.75 28.73 -4.48
C GLY A 625 -47.89 29.12 -3.28
N THR A 626 -48.25 28.60 -2.10
CA THR A 626 -47.44 28.75 -0.89
C THR A 626 -46.10 28.02 -1.02
N TRP A 627 -45.02 28.67 -0.58
CA TRP A 627 -43.68 28.10 -0.59
C TRP A 627 -43.36 27.32 0.70
N LEU A 628 -44.30 27.23 1.65
CA LEU A 628 -44.13 26.45 2.88
C LEU A 628 -43.76 24.98 2.58
N ASN A 629 -44.45 24.36 1.61
CA ASN A 629 -44.18 22.99 1.17
C ASN A 629 -43.19 22.90 0.00
N ILE A 630 -42.46 23.99 -0.30
CA ILE A 630 -41.32 24.00 -1.20
C ILE A 630 -40.05 24.15 -0.35
N SER A 631 -39.90 25.29 0.32
CA SER A 631 -38.68 25.67 1.03
C SER A 631 -38.79 25.61 2.55
N GLY A 632 -39.93 25.30 3.16
CA GLY A 632 -40.08 25.32 4.62
C GLY A 632 -39.98 26.73 5.22
N ASP A 633 -39.35 26.86 6.40
CA ASP A 633 -39.13 28.15 7.07
C ASP A 633 -38.09 28.98 6.30
N PRO A 634 -38.39 30.22 5.86
CA PRO A 634 -37.42 31.08 5.17
C PRO A 634 -36.13 31.37 5.94
N ARG A 635 -36.13 31.22 7.27
CA ARG A 635 -34.95 31.40 8.12
C ARG A 635 -34.07 30.15 8.20
N SER A 636 -34.62 28.99 7.85
CA SER A 636 -33.92 27.70 7.78
C SER A 636 -34.51 26.86 6.65
N PRO A 637 -34.28 27.26 5.39
CA PRO A 637 -34.96 26.65 4.27
C PRO A 637 -34.52 25.20 4.03
N LEU A 638 -35.44 24.37 3.58
CA LEU A 638 -35.16 23.00 3.15
C LEU A 638 -34.25 23.03 1.91
N PRO A 639 -33.04 22.45 1.97
CA PRO A 639 -32.05 22.63 0.92
C PRO A 639 -32.43 21.96 -0.41
N PHE A 640 -33.28 20.94 -0.38
CA PHE A 640 -33.68 20.19 -1.58
C PHE A 640 -34.84 20.87 -2.36
N GLY A 641 -35.67 21.67 -1.70
CA GLY A 641 -36.92 22.15 -2.28
C GLY A 641 -36.76 23.10 -3.47
N LEU A 642 -35.76 23.98 -3.41
CA LEU A 642 -35.49 24.93 -4.49
C LEU A 642 -34.95 24.23 -5.75
N ALA A 643 -34.14 23.18 -5.59
CA ALA A 643 -33.64 22.39 -6.70
C ALA A 643 -34.81 21.68 -7.42
N GLU A 644 -35.73 21.09 -6.66
CA GLU A 644 -36.94 20.47 -7.22
C GLU A 644 -37.88 21.49 -7.89
N ALA A 645 -37.99 22.70 -7.35
CA ALA A 645 -38.75 23.78 -7.98
C ALA A 645 -38.12 24.28 -9.28
N ALA A 646 -36.78 24.29 -9.38
CA ALA A 646 -36.08 24.63 -10.62
C ALA A 646 -36.39 23.60 -11.73
N GLN A 647 -36.51 22.31 -11.39
CA GLN A 647 -36.92 21.28 -12.35
C GLN A 647 -38.34 21.51 -12.90
N LEU A 648 -39.29 21.96 -12.08
CA LEU A 648 -40.63 22.32 -12.57
C LEU A 648 -40.58 23.39 -13.66
N LEU A 649 -39.78 24.44 -13.44
CA LEU A 649 -39.61 25.53 -14.41
C LEU A 649 -38.92 25.04 -15.70
N ASP A 650 -37.95 24.14 -15.59
CA ASP A 650 -37.32 23.53 -16.76
C ASP A 650 -38.32 22.69 -17.57
N LYS A 651 -39.19 21.93 -16.91
CA LYS A 651 -40.26 21.16 -17.59
C LYS A 651 -41.28 22.06 -18.29
N ALA A 652 -41.64 23.20 -17.69
CA ALA A 652 -42.45 24.20 -18.40
C ALA A 652 -41.72 24.77 -19.64
N SER A 653 -40.41 25.00 -19.54
CA SER A 653 -39.60 25.46 -20.66
C SER A 653 -39.57 24.42 -21.79
N ARG A 654 -39.38 23.14 -21.46
CA ARG A 654 -39.50 22.00 -22.37
C ARG A 654 -40.87 21.99 -23.07
N ALA A 655 -41.97 22.19 -22.34
CA ALA A 655 -43.30 22.25 -22.94
C ALA A 655 -43.43 23.43 -23.92
N ALA A 656 -42.90 24.60 -23.57
CA ALA A 656 -42.91 25.79 -24.43
C ALA A 656 -42.06 25.60 -25.71
N TYR A 657 -40.87 25.01 -25.61
CA TYR A 657 -40.04 24.71 -26.77
C TYR A 657 -40.76 23.75 -27.72
N ARG A 658 -41.33 22.67 -27.20
CA ARG A 658 -42.13 21.73 -28.00
C ARG A 658 -43.32 22.39 -28.69
N LEU A 659 -44.06 23.26 -27.99
CA LEU A 659 -45.18 24.02 -28.57
C LEU A 659 -44.76 24.87 -29.77
N SER A 660 -43.54 25.42 -29.75
CA SER A 660 -43.02 26.27 -30.84
C SER A 660 -42.71 25.50 -32.13
N VAL A 661 -42.51 24.18 -32.03
CA VAL A 661 -42.14 23.30 -33.16
C VAL A 661 -43.20 22.25 -33.50
N LEU A 662 -44.28 22.14 -32.71
CA LEU A 662 -45.30 21.11 -32.82
C LEU A 662 -45.98 21.08 -34.21
N ASP A 663 -46.25 22.24 -34.81
CA ASP A 663 -46.84 22.33 -36.15
C ASP A 663 -45.92 21.80 -37.27
N SER A 664 -44.66 21.48 -36.94
CA SER A 664 -43.69 20.95 -37.88
C SER A 664 -43.35 19.48 -37.66
N VAL A 665 -44.09 18.74 -36.83
CA VAL A 665 -43.88 17.29 -36.59
C VAL A 665 -43.73 16.51 -37.90
N ALA A 666 -44.63 16.71 -38.86
CA ALA A 666 -44.60 16.01 -40.14
C ALA A 666 -43.37 16.33 -41.01
N LEU A 667 -42.80 17.52 -40.86
CA LEU A 667 -41.67 18.01 -41.69
C LEU A 667 -40.32 17.86 -40.99
N ARG A 668 -40.29 17.93 -39.65
CA ARG A 668 -39.08 17.98 -38.81
C ARG A 668 -39.28 17.15 -37.53
N PRO A 669 -39.56 15.83 -37.63
CA PRO A 669 -39.84 15.00 -36.46
C PRO A 669 -38.66 14.97 -35.47
N GLY A 670 -37.42 14.99 -35.98
CA GLY A 670 -36.22 15.05 -35.15
C GLY A 670 -36.09 16.34 -34.32
N MET A 671 -36.60 17.48 -34.83
CA MET A 671 -36.57 18.75 -34.09
C MET A 671 -37.53 18.72 -32.91
N VAL A 672 -38.70 18.11 -33.07
CA VAL A 672 -39.68 17.94 -31.98
C VAL A 672 -39.12 17.03 -30.89
N TYR A 673 -38.40 15.97 -31.28
CA TYR A 673 -37.68 15.11 -30.34
C TYR A 673 -36.56 15.86 -29.61
N GLN A 674 -35.75 16.65 -30.32
CA GLN A 674 -34.68 17.45 -29.69
C GLN A 674 -35.21 18.49 -28.70
N GLU A 675 -36.28 19.20 -29.04
CA GLU A 675 -36.93 20.14 -28.12
C GLU A 675 -37.73 19.45 -27.02
N SER A 676 -37.89 18.12 -27.11
CA SER A 676 -38.40 17.32 -26.02
C SER A 676 -37.38 17.07 -24.93
N SER A 677 -36.17 17.65 -24.96
CA SER A 677 -35.25 17.64 -23.82
C SER A 677 -35.18 19.02 -23.15
N GLY A 678 -35.20 19.06 -21.82
CA GLY A 678 -35.09 20.29 -21.03
C GLY A 678 -33.72 20.99 -21.18
N PHE A 679 -33.57 22.20 -20.65
CA PHE A 679 -32.27 22.87 -20.60
C PHE A 679 -31.28 22.07 -19.76
N PHE A 680 -31.69 21.57 -18.59
CA PHE A 680 -30.81 20.80 -17.73
C PHE A 680 -30.49 19.43 -18.31
N GLU A 681 -31.47 18.73 -18.89
CA GLU A 681 -31.24 17.44 -19.56
C GLU A 681 -30.25 17.56 -20.72
N ARG A 682 -30.30 18.65 -21.50
CA ARG A 682 -29.30 18.92 -22.55
C ARG A 682 -27.91 19.15 -21.99
N GLN A 683 -27.80 19.93 -20.90
CA GLN A 683 -26.53 20.13 -20.21
C GLN A 683 -25.99 18.83 -19.59
N LEU A 684 -26.88 17.97 -19.07
CA LEU A 684 -26.52 16.66 -18.55
C LEU A 684 -26.07 15.73 -19.68
N ALA A 685 -26.80 15.64 -20.78
CA ALA A 685 -26.40 14.84 -21.94
C ALA A 685 -25.05 15.28 -22.52
N GLU A 686 -24.76 16.59 -22.57
CA GLU A 686 -23.44 17.11 -22.96
C GLU A 686 -22.33 16.71 -21.96
N ARG A 687 -22.66 16.57 -20.68
CA ARG A 687 -21.72 16.12 -19.64
C ARG A 687 -21.56 14.60 -19.64
N ASP A 688 -22.64 13.85 -19.79
CA ASP A 688 -22.65 12.40 -19.89
C ASP A 688 -21.86 11.96 -21.12
N GLN A 689 -22.03 12.62 -22.27
CA GLN A 689 -21.18 12.37 -23.44
C GLN A 689 -19.70 12.60 -23.13
N LYS A 690 -19.36 13.69 -22.41
CA LYS A 690 -17.96 13.92 -21.98
C LYS A 690 -17.48 12.87 -20.98
N LEU A 691 -18.35 12.36 -20.12
CA LEU A 691 -18.03 11.29 -19.18
C LEU A 691 -17.83 9.96 -19.90
N ASP A 692 -18.64 9.65 -20.91
CA ASP A 692 -18.49 8.49 -21.77
C ASP A 692 -17.17 8.58 -22.56
N ASP A 693 -16.85 9.73 -23.15
CA ASP A 693 -15.57 9.97 -23.84
C ASP A 693 -14.37 9.75 -22.91
N VAL A 694 -14.47 10.19 -21.64
CA VAL A 694 -13.46 9.94 -20.60
C VAL A 694 -13.45 8.46 -20.20
N GLY A 695 -14.62 7.82 -20.06
CA GLY A 695 -14.76 6.41 -19.71
C GLY A 695 -14.13 5.49 -20.76
N ASP A 696 -14.36 5.78 -22.04
CA ASP A 696 -13.72 5.09 -23.17
C ASP A 696 -12.19 5.27 -23.13
N SER A 697 -11.72 6.48 -22.80
CA SER A 697 -10.30 6.75 -22.62
C SER A 697 -9.70 5.96 -21.44
N VAL A 698 -10.41 5.86 -20.31
CA VAL A 698 -10.02 5.07 -19.14
C VAL A 698 -10.00 3.58 -19.45
N ASN A 699 -11.03 3.05 -20.14
CA ASN A 699 -11.08 1.65 -20.57
C ASN A 699 -9.90 1.32 -21.49
N SER A 700 -9.55 2.22 -22.40
CA SER A 700 -8.36 2.07 -23.24
C SER A 700 -7.07 2.04 -22.43
N LEU A 701 -6.96 2.84 -21.36
CA LEU A 701 -5.80 2.84 -20.46
C LEU A 701 -5.75 1.57 -19.60
N LEU A 702 -6.89 1.09 -19.10
CA LEU A 702 -6.98 -0.16 -18.35
C LEU A 702 -6.54 -1.36 -19.20
N ALA A 703 -7.00 -1.44 -20.45
CA ALA A 703 -6.55 -2.48 -21.39
C ALA A 703 -5.02 -2.42 -21.61
N ALA A 704 -4.45 -1.22 -21.75
CA ALA A 704 -3.00 -1.06 -21.85
C ALA A 704 -2.26 -1.44 -20.56
N LEU A 705 -2.85 -1.17 -19.39
CA LEU A 705 -2.29 -1.54 -18.10
C LEU A 705 -2.32 -3.05 -17.88
N GLU A 706 -3.41 -3.74 -18.25
CA GLU A 706 -3.51 -5.20 -18.23
C GLU A 706 -2.44 -5.87 -19.10
N GLU A 707 -2.18 -5.31 -20.29
CA GLU A 707 -1.10 -5.77 -21.16
C GLU A 707 0.28 -5.60 -20.48
N LYS A 708 0.50 -4.46 -19.81
CA LYS A 708 1.74 -4.21 -19.05
C LYS A 708 1.87 -5.10 -17.82
N ASP A 709 0.79 -5.37 -17.10
CA ASP A 709 0.77 -6.24 -15.93
C ASP A 709 1.06 -7.70 -16.33
N ALA A 710 0.50 -8.15 -17.46
CA ALA A 710 0.87 -9.43 -18.06
C ALA A 710 2.38 -9.50 -18.40
N ALA A 711 2.95 -8.43 -18.98
CA ALA A 711 4.38 -8.36 -19.23
C ALA A 711 5.22 -8.35 -17.94
N CYS A 712 4.76 -7.67 -16.90
CA CYS A 712 5.43 -7.64 -15.59
C CYS A 712 5.43 -9.01 -14.93
N ARG A 713 4.32 -9.76 -14.98
CA ARG A 713 4.27 -11.15 -14.49
C ARG A 713 5.31 -12.05 -15.15
N VAL A 714 5.48 -11.93 -16.47
CA VAL A 714 6.52 -12.65 -17.22
C VAL A 714 7.93 -12.26 -16.75
N LEU A 715 8.18 -10.96 -16.53
CA LEU A 715 9.47 -10.49 -16.03
C LEU A 715 9.76 -10.97 -14.61
N VAL A 716 8.77 -10.97 -13.72
CA VAL A 716 8.92 -11.50 -12.35
C VAL A 716 9.28 -12.98 -12.38
N GLU A 717 8.65 -13.78 -13.24
CA GLU A 717 8.99 -15.19 -13.41
C GLU A 717 10.43 -15.39 -13.91
N GLN A 718 10.89 -14.54 -14.84
CA GLN A 718 12.28 -14.54 -15.32
C GLN A 718 13.26 -14.16 -14.20
N VAL A 719 12.94 -13.15 -13.38
CA VAL A 719 13.78 -12.74 -12.24
C VAL A 719 13.88 -13.85 -11.21
N ASN A 720 12.76 -14.48 -10.82
CA ASN A 720 12.76 -15.62 -9.90
C ASN A 720 13.62 -16.78 -10.41
N THR A 721 13.57 -17.03 -11.73
CA THR A 721 14.41 -18.04 -12.38
C THR A 721 15.90 -17.68 -12.29
N LEU A 722 16.26 -16.41 -12.52
CA LEU A 722 17.63 -15.91 -12.39
C LEU A 722 18.13 -15.94 -10.95
N GLU A 723 17.30 -15.59 -9.97
CA GLU A 723 17.64 -15.68 -8.55
C GLU A 723 17.92 -17.13 -8.15
N SER A 724 17.07 -18.08 -8.56
CA SER A 724 17.30 -19.50 -8.33
C SER A 724 18.65 -19.95 -8.92
N ARG A 725 18.95 -19.53 -10.15
CA ARG A 725 20.23 -19.83 -10.80
C ARG A 725 21.43 -19.20 -10.08
N THR A 726 21.26 -18.00 -9.53
CA THR A 726 22.29 -17.31 -8.76
C THR A 726 22.58 -18.04 -7.45
N HIS A 727 21.55 -18.55 -6.77
CA HIS A 727 21.72 -19.39 -5.57
C HIS A 727 22.40 -20.73 -5.87
N GLU A 728 22.11 -21.36 -7.03
CA GLU A 728 22.86 -22.53 -7.51
C GLU A 728 24.34 -22.20 -7.72
N LEU A 729 24.64 -21.13 -8.46
CA LEU A 729 26.01 -20.71 -8.75
C LEU A 729 26.79 -20.39 -7.47
N ALA A 730 26.15 -19.72 -6.51
CA ALA A 730 26.75 -19.44 -5.20
C ALA A 730 27.13 -20.72 -4.45
N ARG A 731 26.26 -21.76 -4.50
CA ARG A 731 26.58 -23.08 -3.93
C ARG A 731 27.75 -23.76 -4.65
N GLU A 732 27.82 -23.66 -5.97
CA GLU A 732 28.95 -24.19 -6.76
C GLU A 732 30.27 -23.50 -6.42
N VAL A 733 30.27 -22.16 -6.30
CA VAL A 733 31.46 -21.38 -5.92
C VAL A 733 31.95 -21.78 -4.53
N VAL A 734 31.05 -21.90 -3.55
CA VAL A 734 31.42 -22.37 -2.20
C VAL A 734 31.99 -23.79 -2.22
N ALA A 735 31.47 -24.67 -3.08
CA ALA A 735 32.02 -26.02 -3.24
C ALA A 735 33.42 -26.01 -3.88
N GLN A 736 33.64 -25.18 -4.90
CA GLN A 736 34.95 -25.02 -5.53
C GLN A 736 35.99 -24.40 -4.58
N ASP A 737 35.60 -23.41 -3.76
CA ASP A 737 36.49 -22.83 -2.77
C ASP A 737 36.95 -23.86 -1.72
N LYS A 738 36.02 -24.69 -1.22
CA LYS A 738 36.36 -25.83 -0.35
C LYS A 738 37.32 -26.81 -1.03
N HIS A 739 37.13 -27.08 -2.32
CA HIS A 739 38.04 -27.96 -3.07
C HIS A 739 39.44 -27.33 -3.22
N ALA A 740 39.51 -26.04 -3.54
CA ALA A 740 40.76 -25.30 -3.62
C ALA A 740 41.52 -25.26 -2.29
N GLN A 741 40.80 -25.05 -1.17
CA GLN A 741 41.39 -25.11 0.18
C GLN A 741 41.96 -26.50 0.50
N SER A 742 41.26 -27.58 0.12
CA SER A 742 41.77 -28.95 0.27
C SER A 742 43.04 -29.17 -0.55
N LEU A 743 43.07 -28.69 -1.81
CA LEU A 743 44.25 -28.81 -2.67
C LEU A 743 45.43 -28.00 -2.12
N ALA A 744 45.17 -26.81 -1.58
CA ALA A 744 46.20 -25.97 -0.95
C ALA A 744 46.83 -26.66 0.28
N GLN A 745 46.01 -27.33 1.11
CA GLN A 745 46.51 -28.14 2.23
C GLN A 745 47.37 -29.31 1.75
N GLU A 746 47.00 -29.95 0.64
CA GLU A 746 47.77 -31.04 0.06
C GLU A 746 49.10 -30.56 -0.53
N VAL A 747 49.11 -29.41 -1.19
CA VAL A 747 50.35 -28.75 -1.66
C VAL A 747 51.26 -28.39 -0.48
N MET A 748 50.73 -27.81 0.60
CA MET A 748 51.51 -27.52 1.81
C MET A 748 52.12 -28.79 2.43
N ARG A 749 51.35 -29.89 2.45
CA ARG A 749 51.84 -31.18 2.93
C ARG A 749 52.96 -31.73 2.03
N LEU A 750 52.80 -31.65 0.71
CA LEU A 750 53.80 -32.09 -0.25
C LEU A 750 55.07 -31.23 -0.16
N ASP A 751 54.93 -29.92 0.03
CA ASP A 751 56.06 -29.01 0.22
C ASP A 751 56.82 -29.32 1.51
N ALA A 752 56.12 -29.52 2.63
CA ALA A 752 56.74 -29.96 3.89
C ALA A 752 57.47 -31.31 3.73
N HIS A 753 56.89 -32.24 2.96
CA HIS A 753 57.54 -33.51 2.66
C HIS A 753 58.78 -33.33 1.78
N ALA A 754 58.72 -32.47 0.76
CA ALA A 754 59.85 -32.15 -0.10
C ALA A 754 61.00 -31.47 0.68
N GLN A 755 60.67 -30.56 1.61
CA GLN A 755 61.65 -29.94 2.51
C GLN A 755 62.31 -30.97 3.43
N SER A 756 61.54 -31.92 3.99
CA SER A 756 62.08 -33.03 4.77
C SER A 756 63.02 -33.91 3.93
N LEU A 757 62.64 -34.23 2.69
CA LEU A 757 63.46 -35.03 1.79
C LEU A 757 64.74 -34.27 1.41
N ALA A 758 64.67 -32.96 1.19
CA ALA A 758 65.83 -32.11 0.91
C ALA A 758 66.81 -32.10 2.09
N LEU A 759 66.31 -32.00 3.33
CA LEU A 759 67.15 -32.12 4.54
C LEU A 759 67.82 -33.50 4.65
N GLU A 760 67.11 -34.56 4.27
CA GLU A 760 67.64 -35.92 4.26
C GLU A 760 68.71 -36.10 3.17
N VAL A 761 68.51 -35.53 1.98
CA VAL A 761 69.53 -35.46 0.91
C VAL A 761 70.75 -34.68 1.36
N ILE A 762 70.59 -33.51 2.01
CA ILE A 762 71.72 -32.74 2.57
C ILE A 762 72.48 -33.57 3.59
N LYS A 763 71.77 -34.33 4.44
CA LYS A 763 72.40 -35.21 5.43
C LYS A 763 73.15 -36.37 4.78
N GLN A 764 72.59 -36.96 3.73
CA GLN A 764 73.26 -38.01 2.95
C GLN A 764 74.47 -37.47 2.18
N ASP A 765 74.39 -36.26 1.63
CA ASP A 765 75.49 -35.61 0.94
C ASP A 765 76.64 -35.29 1.90
N ALA A 766 76.34 -34.74 3.09
CA ALA A 766 77.33 -34.56 4.15
C ALA A 766 77.98 -35.88 4.59
N HIS A 767 77.20 -36.96 4.67
CA HIS A 767 77.73 -38.29 4.96
C HIS A 767 78.62 -38.83 3.83
N ALA A 768 78.23 -38.62 2.57
CA ALA A 768 79.01 -39.01 1.40
C ALA A 768 80.32 -38.22 1.30
N GLN A 769 80.31 -36.92 1.64
CA GLN A 769 81.50 -36.08 1.73
C GLN A 769 82.46 -36.57 2.83
N SER A 770 81.94 -36.90 4.01
CA SER A 770 82.74 -37.51 5.10
C SER A 770 83.35 -38.85 4.68
N LEU A 771 82.60 -39.68 3.96
CA LEU A 771 83.09 -40.96 3.46
C LEU A 771 84.14 -40.76 2.36
N ALA A 772 83.97 -39.74 1.51
CA ALA A 772 84.96 -39.37 0.50
C ALA A 772 86.26 -38.87 1.13
N GLU A 773 86.20 -38.09 2.22
CA GLU A 773 87.38 -37.71 3.01
C GLU A 773 88.09 -38.93 3.60
N GLU A 774 87.35 -39.88 4.19
CA GLU A 774 87.93 -41.15 4.68
C GLU A 774 88.59 -41.95 3.56
N VAL A 775 87.96 -42.05 2.39
CA VAL A 775 88.52 -42.73 1.21
C VAL A 775 89.78 -42.01 0.71
N MET A 776 89.79 -40.68 0.68
CA MET A 776 90.99 -39.90 0.33
C MET A 776 92.12 -40.12 1.34
N GLN A 777 91.80 -40.23 2.62
CA GLN A 777 92.77 -40.52 3.68
C GLN A 777 93.34 -41.94 3.54
N GLN A 778 92.49 -42.91 3.23
CA GLN A 778 92.90 -44.28 2.94
C GLN A 778 93.71 -44.39 1.64
N ASP A 779 93.36 -43.64 0.59
CA ASP A 779 94.12 -43.60 -0.67
C ASP A 779 95.49 -42.94 -0.46
N ALA A 780 95.58 -41.86 0.30
CA ALA A 780 96.86 -41.27 0.69
C ALA A 780 97.72 -42.28 1.48
N SER A 781 97.11 -43.03 2.40
CA SER A 781 97.80 -44.11 3.13
C SER A 781 98.22 -45.26 2.21
N ALA A 782 97.40 -45.63 1.23
CA ALA A 782 97.68 -46.66 0.24
C ALA A 782 98.77 -46.24 -0.76
N GLN A 783 98.80 -44.97 -1.17
CA GLN A 783 99.87 -44.39 -1.99
C GLN A 783 101.20 -44.35 -1.24
N SER A 784 101.18 -44.04 0.06
CA SER A 784 102.37 -44.16 0.93
C SER A 784 102.85 -45.60 1.02
N LEU A 785 101.94 -46.57 1.24
CA LEU A 785 102.27 -48.00 1.27
C LEU A 785 102.79 -48.49 -0.09
N ALA A 786 102.19 -48.04 -1.20
CA ALA A 786 102.63 -48.38 -2.55
C ALA A 786 104.00 -47.78 -2.86
N GLN A 787 104.34 -46.62 -2.31
CA GLN A 787 105.68 -46.06 -2.39
C GLN A 787 106.68 -46.89 -1.60
N GLU A 788 106.34 -47.32 -0.37
CA GLU A 788 107.13 -48.27 0.41
C GLU A 788 107.37 -49.59 -0.34
N VAL A 789 106.31 -50.17 -0.93
CA VAL A 789 106.40 -51.39 -1.73
C VAL A 789 107.27 -51.20 -2.97
N ARG A 790 107.16 -50.06 -3.68
CA ARG A 790 108.07 -49.74 -4.81
C ARG A 790 109.53 -49.62 -4.36
N THR A 791 109.76 -49.08 -3.17
CA THR A 791 111.11 -48.97 -2.59
C THR A 791 111.67 -50.35 -2.22
N LEU A 792 110.82 -51.22 -1.67
CA LEU A 792 111.16 -52.61 -1.36
C LEU A 792 111.36 -53.47 -2.62
N ASP A 793 110.57 -53.26 -3.67
CA ASP A 793 110.68 -53.97 -4.95
C ASP A 793 111.94 -53.55 -5.72
N ALA A 794 112.31 -52.26 -5.67
CA ALA A 794 113.60 -51.78 -6.17
C ALA A 794 114.78 -52.41 -5.41
N HIS A 795 114.68 -52.54 -4.07
CA HIS A 795 115.67 -53.28 -3.28
C HIS A 795 115.71 -54.78 -3.63
N ALA A 796 114.56 -55.40 -3.88
CA ALA A 796 114.46 -56.81 -4.24
C ALA A 796 115.04 -57.10 -5.64
N GLN A 797 114.83 -56.21 -6.62
CA GLN A 797 115.47 -56.28 -7.93
C GLN A 797 116.99 -56.12 -7.82
N MET A 798 117.46 -55.18 -7.00
CA MET A 798 118.90 -54.96 -6.77
C MET A 798 119.56 -56.20 -6.13
N LEU A 799 118.89 -56.84 -5.16
CA LEU A 799 119.33 -58.13 -4.59
C LEU A 799 119.28 -59.27 -5.61
N ALA A 800 118.26 -59.33 -6.47
CA ALA A 800 118.14 -60.36 -7.49
C ALA A 800 119.24 -60.24 -8.56
N GLU A 801 119.61 -59.02 -8.96
CA GLU A 801 120.76 -58.78 -9.83
C GLU A 801 122.09 -59.18 -9.16
N GLU A 802 122.22 -58.94 -7.85
CA GLU A 802 123.40 -59.34 -7.07
C GLU A 802 123.51 -60.87 -6.93
N VAL A 803 122.38 -61.58 -6.79
CA VAL A 803 122.31 -63.04 -6.76
C VAL A 803 122.66 -63.64 -8.13
N VAL A 804 122.12 -63.10 -9.24
CA VAL A 804 122.47 -63.55 -10.60
C VAL A 804 123.95 -63.30 -10.90
N LYS A 805 124.51 -62.18 -10.45
CA LYS A 805 125.94 -61.86 -10.60
C LYS A 805 126.84 -62.82 -9.81
N ARG A 806 126.45 -63.16 -8.57
CA ARG A 806 127.16 -64.17 -7.74
C ARG A 806 127.02 -65.59 -8.29
N ASP A 807 125.87 -65.97 -8.85
CA ASP A 807 125.70 -67.27 -9.50
C ASP A 807 126.51 -67.39 -10.80
N ALA A 808 126.63 -66.31 -11.58
CA ALA A 808 127.53 -66.27 -12.74
C ALA A 808 129.01 -66.40 -12.33
N GLU A 809 129.42 -65.82 -11.21
CA GLU A 809 130.76 -66.00 -10.61
C GLU A 809 130.99 -67.43 -10.09
N ILE A 810 129.97 -68.07 -9.50
CA ILE A 810 130.05 -69.48 -9.05
C ILE A 810 130.15 -70.44 -10.25
N VAL A 811 129.42 -70.18 -11.34
CA VAL A 811 129.53 -70.99 -12.57
C VAL A 811 130.90 -70.79 -13.25
N HIS A 812 131.46 -69.57 -13.23
CA HIS A 812 132.80 -69.32 -13.74
C HIS A 812 133.89 -70.02 -12.91
N LEU A 813 133.76 -70.05 -11.58
CA LEU A 813 134.67 -70.77 -10.68
C LEU A 813 134.57 -72.30 -10.83
N LEU A 814 133.39 -72.82 -11.20
CA LEU A 814 133.18 -74.23 -11.54
C LEU A 814 133.73 -74.64 -12.92
N THR A 815 134.32 -73.72 -13.68
CA THR A 815 134.89 -74.01 -15.01
C THR A 815 136.44 -73.94 -15.03
N GLU A 816 137.08 -73.37 -14.01
CA GLU A 816 138.56 -73.23 -13.92
C GLU A 816 139.27 -74.26 -13.00
N ALA A 817 138.53 -75.09 -12.25
CA ALA A 817 139.11 -76.14 -11.42
C ALA A 817 139.04 -77.51 -12.12
N ASN A 818 140.12 -77.86 -12.83
CA ASN A 818 140.41 -79.20 -13.33
C ASN A 818 140.65 -80.15 -12.14
N VAL A 819 139.64 -80.91 -11.71
CA VAL A 819 139.81 -81.96 -10.69
C VAL A 819 139.03 -83.22 -11.06
N ASP A 820 139.81 -84.23 -11.37
CA ASP A 820 139.46 -85.64 -11.55
C ASP A 820 138.69 -86.23 -10.36
N GLU A 821 137.69 -87.04 -10.74
CA GLU A 821 137.34 -88.35 -10.18
C GLU A 821 137.42 -88.58 -8.64
N GLY A 822 136.28 -88.39 -7.96
CA GLY A 822 135.98 -88.96 -6.65
C GLY A 822 134.49 -88.77 -6.28
N PRO A 823 133.81 -89.76 -5.64
CA PRO A 823 132.36 -89.78 -5.52
C PRO A 823 131.77 -88.66 -4.64
N ILE A 824 130.70 -88.04 -5.15
CA ILE A 824 129.92 -86.95 -4.57
C ILE A 824 129.33 -87.36 -3.20
N SER A 825 129.60 -86.60 -2.14
CA SER A 825 129.07 -86.89 -0.80
C SER A 825 127.56 -86.63 -0.70
N ARG A 826 126.89 -87.47 0.09
CA ARG A 826 125.44 -87.52 0.30
C ARG A 826 124.83 -86.21 0.82
N ASP A 827 125.65 -85.34 1.41
CA ASP A 827 125.23 -84.07 2.00
C ASP A 827 125.00 -82.97 0.94
N LEU A 828 125.76 -82.98 -0.16
CA LEU A 828 125.60 -81.99 -1.24
C LEU A 828 124.31 -82.23 -2.04
N LEU A 829 123.90 -83.50 -2.19
CA LEU A 829 122.66 -83.87 -2.86
C LEU A 829 121.42 -83.51 -2.02
N GLN A 830 121.51 -83.59 -0.70
CA GLN A 830 120.45 -83.15 0.20
C GLN A 830 120.29 -81.62 0.19
N GLU A 831 121.37 -80.86 0.14
CA GLU A 831 121.31 -79.39 0.14
C GLU A 831 120.76 -78.82 -1.18
N ILE A 832 121.09 -79.43 -2.32
CA ILE A 832 120.52 -79.08 -3.63
C ILE A 832 119.01 -79.37 -3.66
N THR A 833 118.59 -80.52 -3.13
CA THR A 833 117.16 -80.89 -3.10
C THR A 833 116.36 -79.96 -2.18
N LYS A 834 116.95 -79.52 -1.06
CA LYS A 834 116.31 -78.57 -0.13
C LYS A 834 116.13 -77.19 -0.75
N ARG A 835 117.12 -76.70 -1.52
CA ARG A 835 117.06 -75.42 -2.25
C ARG A 835 116.11 -75.46 -3.44
N ASP A 836 115.96 -76.60 -4.12
CA ASP A 836 115.03 -76.77 -5.24
C ASP A 836 113.55 -76.68 -4.79
N ILE A 837 113.24 -77.13 -3.56
CA ILE A 837 111.90 -77.00 -2.96
C ILE A 837 111.60 -75.53 -2.57
N GLU A 838 112.59 -74.81 -2.03
CA GLU A 838 112.45 -73.40 -1.60
C GLU A 838 112.24 -72.46 -2.81
N ILE A 839 112.99 -72.67 -3.90
CA ILE A 839 112.87 -71.89 -5.15
C ILE A 839 111.53 -72.17 -5.85
N ASN A 840 111.06 -73.42 -5.86
CA ASN A 840 109.73 -73.76 -6.39
C ASN A 840 108.58 -73.15 -5.57
N ARG A 841 108.78 -72.88 -4.28
CA ARG A 841 107.79 -72.17 -3.43
C ARG A 841 107.72 -70.69 -3.77
N LEU A 842 108.86 -70.03 -3.99
CA LEU A 842 108.94 -68.60 -4.35
C LEU A 842 108.41 -68.32 -5.78
N LEU A 843 108.65 -69.21 -6.75
CA LEU A 843 108.13 -69.09 -8.12
C LEU A 843 106.61 -69.36 -8.27
N ARG A 844 105.94 -69.86 -7.22
CA ARG A 844 104.46 -69.95 -7.19
C ARG A 844 103.80 -68.63 -6.77
N LEU A 845 104.55 -67.71 -6.18
CA LEU A 845 104.04 -66.42 -5.69
C LEU A 845 104.24 -65.27 -6.71
N SER A 846 104.98 -65.46 -7.81
CA SER A 846 105.17 -64.45 -8.86
C SER A 846 104.35 -64.76 -10.13
N ASN A 847 103.54 -63.81 -10.58
CA ASN A 847 102.49 -64.00 -11.58
C ASN A 847 102.91 -63.70 -13.05
N GLN A 848 104.19 -63.89 -13.41
CA GLN A 848 104.68 -63.64 -14.77
C GLN A 848 105.05 -64.93 -15.50
N GLY A 849 104.22 -65.31 -16.49
CA GLY A 849 104.30 -66.56 -17.23
C GLY A 849 105.52 -66.74 -18.16
N SER A 850 106.29 -65.69 -18.43
CA SER A 850 107.47 -65.75 -19.31
C SER A 850 108.69 -66.42 -18.64
N LEU A 851 108.89 -66.21 -17.33
CA LEU A 851 110.01 -66.77 -16.55
C LEU A 851 109.87 -68.29 -16.28
N ARG A 852 108.64 -68.78 -16.07
CA ARG A 852 108.35 -70.23 -15.99
C ARG A 852 108.75 -70.98 -17.27
N SER A 853 108.70 -70.32 -18.43
CA SER A 853 109.02 -70.92 -19.73
C SER A 853 110.52 -70.92 -20.05
N LEU A 854 111.29 -69.99 -19.44
CA LEU A 854 112.75 -69.89 -19.54
C LEU A 854 113.42 -70.92 -18.61
N TRP A 855 112.94 -71.06 -17.38
CA TRP A 855 113.45 -72.04 -16.41
C TRP A 855 113.09 -73.50 -16.81
N LYS A 856 111.90 -73.76 -17.34
CA LYS A 856 111.59 -75.07 -17.94
C LYS A 856 112.48 -75.43 -19.16
N ARG A 857 113.16 -74.45 -19.76
CA ARG A 857 114.14 -74.64 -20.85
C ARG A 857 115.57 -74.85 -20.32
N VAL A 858 115.97 -74.14 -19.26
CA VAL A 858 117.29 -74.29 -18.61
C VAL A 858 117.40 -75.64 -17.86
N LEU A 859 116.38 -76.10 -17.14
CA LEU A 859 116.43 -77.38 -16.42
C LEU A 859 116.35 -78.58 -17.38
N ARG A 860 115.56 -78.48 -18.48
CA ARG A 860 115.56 -79.48 -19.57
C ARG A 860 116.87 -79.51 -20.37
N GLY A 861 117.64 -78.43 -20.38
CA GLY A 861 119.02 -78.40 -20.88
C GLY A 861 120.03 -79.04 -19.92
N THR A 862 119.78 -78.93 -18.61
CA THR A 862 120.68 -79.40 -17.55
C THR A 862 120.55 -80.91 -17.26
N VAL A 863 119.42 -81.54 -17.63
CA VAL A 863 119.30 -83.01 -17.64
C VAL A 863 120.09 -83.68 -18.79
N ARG A 864 120.68 -82.94 -19.75
CA ARG A 864 121.31 -83.52 -20.96
C ARG A 864 122.83 -83.28 -21.15
N ARG A 865 123.52 -82.61 -20.22
CA ARG A 865 124.99 -82.37 -20.30
C ARG A 865 125.80 -82.82 -19.06
N VAL A 866 125.18 -83.51 -18.09
CA VAL A 866 125.87 -84.27 -17.02
C VAL A 866 125.31 -85.71 -16.95
N GLY A 867 124.90 -86.23 -18.11
CA GLY A 867 125.31 -87.56 -18.51
C GLY A 867 126.79 -87.50 -18.97
N LYS A 868 127.62 -88.53 -18.90
CA LYS A 868 127.41 -89.76 -19.69
C LYS A 868 126.07 -89.85 -20.39
#